data_AF-A0A1Y1N5R1-F1
#
_entry.id   AF-A0A1Y1N5R1-F1
#
_cell.length_a   1.000
_cell.length_b   1.000
_cell.length_c   1.000
_cell.angle_alpha   90.00
_cell.angle_beta   90.00
_cell.angle_gamma   90.00
#
_symmetry.space_group_name_H-M   'P 1'
#
loop_
_entity.id
_entity.type
_entity.pdbx_description
1 polymer ?
#
loop_
_entity_poly.entity_id
_entity_poly.type
_entity_poly.pdbx_seq_one_letter_code
_entity_poly.pdbx_strand_id
1 'polypeptide(L)'
;MGVVSGFILSSVIVTLAYLFGILIFLKDHEVNRCEMTYMYEYPQFVHIKLDTDHRFRKYGLYAYSEGRFTYNARNMKFTGIPILFIPGNAGSYRQVRSLASVCLRKSLDDRSGFHFDFFAVNLNNEFSGLNGALLQEQTEYVNKSVYQILELYPKTRPKNIVLFGHSMGGVIARGLLTVLDNSIVPLIITLAAPHSRPPLMLDSYMLDYYHRIRTVNKAVNSTIVSLSGGYNDYLITPFITTARYLDSLHVFSPSVPLVWLPMDHLCILWCKQLVLVIARGLFDAVDFNTKQMSHDPEFLRAVFYHHLVNNNGIKIRKSIQSSHLTQSVMFARGRSEWIENLQKQYTISLAHGVQQMQYHMLRILGDTDYRYLTIVALNVDVVEWVFACSATQLQEQRRICSDGIHLSHFTEIWPSIRYRRKLLKLDTQELKRHYTELTHVIVRLLPTSKPVVIQIDRYFEPDRKLTVKTPSWFSFQRQLLLNQTHEKSLYYEIIMPQLTHVIQVYKVYVDLIKCSSKVHHATASLKVPWGNQNTHKHFTEEDIHPFQIRLHNSRPINGVNESASLQLTLDPLCQYSVSIRYDILGSMGQIARIYTPLLLPNIVAVLLLTFRNQILGIEATGRCSMFFKVAQFGIKPYYLLPMVKLVSRGLSCKRLSNSWVAPDWHVITEEGNDFLLLPLILYMSSVGIVWSAALVLSISLIFYEATFHKLACNSHHDGI
;
A
#
# COMPACT_ATOMS: atom_id res chain seq x y z
N MET A 1 24.85 45.63 16.32
CA MET A 1 24.47 44.39 15.60
C MET A 1 25.45 43.29 16.01
N GLY A 2 25.14 42.57 17.08
CA GLY A 2 25.96 41.45 17.54
C GLY A 2 25.79 40.26 16.62
N VAL A 3 26.92 39.75 16.13
CA VAL A 3 27.10 38.60 15.22
C VAL A 3 26.08 37.50 15.47
N VAL A 4 25.34 37.09 14.43
CA VAL A 4 24.47 35.91 14.45
C VAL A 4 25.27 34.75 15.04
N SER A 5 24.83 34.21 16.19
CA SER A 5 25.51 33.08 16.83
C SER A 5 25.68 31.94 15.83
N GLY A 6 26.84 31.28 15.81
CA GLY A 6 27.10 30.14 14.90
C GLY A 6 26.05 29.03 15.02
N PHE A 7 25.38 28.92 16.17
CA PHE A 7 24.24 28.02 16.38
C PHE A 7 22.99 28.40 15.55
N ILE A 8 22.69 29.69 15.43
CA ILE A 8 21.55 30.15 14.62
C ILE A 8 21.87 29.96 13.15
N LEU A 9 23.10 30.28 12.73
CA LEU A 9 23.52 30.09 11.35
C LEU A 9 23.40 28.61 10.94
N SER A 10 23.87 27.68 11.77
CA SER A 10 23.70 26.25 11.51
C SER A 10 22.24 25.80 11.52
N SER A 11 21.40 26.36 12.42
CA SER A 11 19.95 26.09 12.46
C SER A 11 19.25 26.53 11.16
N VAL A 12 19.61 27.70 10.63
CA VAL A 12 19.08 28.19 9.35
C VAL A 12 19.53 27.30 8.19
N ILE A 13 20.79 26.87 8.15
CA ILE A 13 21.29 25.94 7.11
C ILE A 13 20.54 24.61 7.15
N VAL A 14 20.36 24.02 8.34
CA VAL A 14 19.59 22.78 8.52
C VAL A 14 18.12 22.97 8.11
N THR A 15 17.54 24.13 8.40
CA THR A 15 16.18 24.48 7.96
C THR A 15 16.09 24.54 6.44
N LEU A 16 17.02 25.21 5.77
CA LEU A 16 17.06 25.29 4.30
C LEU A 16 17.20 23.91 3.66
N ALA A 17 18.06 23.04 4.22
CA ALA A 17 18.18 21.66 3.78
C ALA A 17 16.87 20.86 3.98
N TYR A 18 16.17 21.07 5.10
CA TYR A 18 14.88 20.42 5.36
C TYR A 18 13.79 20.89 4.40
N LEU A 19 13.69 22.21 4.16
CA LEU A 19 12.77 22.80 3.18
C LEU A 19 13.07 22.32 1.75
N PHE A 20 14.35 22.18 1.40
CA PHE A 20 14.75 21.56 0.14
C PHE A 20 14.30 20.10 0.07
N GLY A 21 14.41 19.34 1.17
CA GLY A 21 13.85 18.00 1.29
C GLY A 21 12.34 17.95 1.04
N ILE A 22 11.56 18.89 1.62
CA ILE A 22 10.12 19.03 1.34
C ILE A 22 9.88 19.28 -0.15
N LEU A 23 10.65 20.18 -0.78
CA LEU A 23 10.53 20.47 -2.20
C LEU A 23 10.84 19.25 -3.07
N ILE A 24 11.87 18.47 -2.72
CA ILE A 24 12.16 17.20 -3.40
C ILE A 24 11.00 16.22 -3.24
N PHE A 25 10.46 16.05 -2.04
CA PHE A 25 9.32 15.17 -1.79
C PHE A 25 8.07 15.58 -2.60
N LEU A 26 7.74 16.87 -2.65
CA LEU A 26 6.60 17.37 -3.41
C LEU A 26 6.79 17.24 -4.93
N LYS A 27 8.04 17.24 -5.41
CA LYS A 27 8.38 17.03 -6.81
C LYS A 27 8.45 15.54 -7.18
N ASP A 28 8.87 14.69 -6.24
CA ASP A 28 8.93 13.24 -6.36
C ASP A 28 7.49 12.68 -6.32
N HIS A 29 6.83 12.68 -7.47
CA HIS A 29 5.51 12.08 -7.66
C HIS A 29 5.57 11.12 -8.84
N GLU A 30 5.04 9.91 -8.66
CA GLU A 30 4.89 8.99 -9.78
C GLU A 30 3.67 9.41 -10.59
N VAL A 31 3.81 9.45 -11.92
CA VAL A 31 2.70 9.79 -12.83
C VAL A 31 1.52 8.86 -12.55
N ASN A 32 0.34 9.44 -12.38
CA ASN A 32 -0.87 8.65 -12.14
C ASN A 32 -1.24 7.88 -13.41
N ARG A 33 -1.04 6.55 -13.39
CA ARG A 33 -1.40 5.63 -14.48
C ARG A 33 -2.72 4.88 -14.21
N CYS A 34 -3.44 5.26 -13.16
CA CYS A 34 -4.75 4.69 -12.90
C CYS A 34 -5.73 5.09 -14.00
N GLU A 35 -6.41 4.08 -14.56
CA GLU A 35 -7.51 4.34 -15.47
C GLU A 35 -8.72 4.82 -14.68
N MET A 36 -9.43 5.80 -15.22
CA MET A 36 -10.65 6.32 -14.61
C MET A 36 -11.75 5.26 -14.64
N THR A 37 -12.50 5.13 -13.54
CA THR A 37 -13.80 4.44 -13.54
C THR A 37 -14.88 5.37 -14.02
N TYR A 38 -15.81 4.85 -14.81
CA TYR A 38 -16.98 5.58 -15.29
C TYR A 38 -18.23 4.88 -14.80
N MET A 39 -19.21 5.68 -14.38
CA MET A 39 -20.51 5.16 -13.99
C MET A 39 -21.21 4.56 -15.22
N TYR A 40 -21.92 3.47 -15.02
CA TYR A 40 -22.68 2.77 -16.05
C TYR A 40 -23.83 3.64 -16.59
N GLU A 41 -24.53 4.32 -15.69
CA GLU A 41 -25.59 5.30 -15.93
C GLU A 41 -25.44 6.48 -14.94
N TYR A 42 -26.37 7.45 -14.99
CA TYR A 42 -26.30 8.62 -14.11
C TYR A 42 -26.50 8.22 -12.62
N PRO A 43 -25.56 8.56 -11.71
CA PRO A 43 -25.65 8.19 -10.31
C PRO A 43 -26.72 8.99 -9.57
N GLN A 44 -27.57 8.30 -8.82
CA GLN A 44 -28.62 8.85 -7.98
C GLN A 44 -28.37 8.47 -6.52
N PHE A 45 -28.59 9.43 -5.61
CA PHE A 45 -28.47 9.24 -4.17
C PHE A 45 -29.83 9.51 -3.52
N VAL A 46 -30.51 8.45 -3.12
CA VAL A 46 -31.85 8.52 -2.52
C VAL A 46 -31.70 8.66 -1.01
N HIS A 47 -32.20 9.76 -0.45
CA HIS A 47 -32.15 10.00 0.99
C HIS A 47 -33.02 8.99 1.76
N ILE A 48 -32.47 8.41 2.82
CA ILE A 48 -33.14 7.52 3.77
C ILE A 48 -33.28 8.28 5.07
N LYS A 49 -34.51 8.41 5.55
CA LYS A 49 -34.82 9.09 6.81
C LYS A 49 -34.49 8.17 7.98
N LEU A 50 -33.83 8.69 9.00
CA LEU A 50 -33.66 8.01 10.29
C LEU A 50 -34.54 8.69 11.34
N ASP A 51 -35.02 7.91 12.31
CA ASP A 51 -35.77 8.47 13.43
C ASP A 51 -34.93 9.46 14.24
N THR A 52 -33.61 9.27 14.29
CA THR A 52 -32.65 10.12 15.01
C THR A 52 -32.18 11.35 14.24
N ASP A 53 -32.71 11.64 13.04
CA ASP A 53 -32.31 12.80 12.22
C ASP A 53 -32.49 14.13 12.95
N HIS A 54 -33.45 14.21 13.88
CA HIS A 54 -33.66 15.39 14.71
C HIS A 54 -32.46 15.74 15.59
N ARG A 55 -31.69 14.73 16.04
CA ARG A 55 -30.46 14.87 16.83
C ARG A 55 -29.23 15.11 15.94
N PHE A 56 -29.18 14.49 14.77
CA PHE A 56 -28.04 14.54 13.85
C PHE A 56 -28.37 15.30 12.55
N ARG A 57 -28.97 16.49 12.65
CA ARG A 57 -29.52 17.24 11.50
C ARG A 57 -28.53 17.55 10.38
N LYS A 58 -27.23 17.56 10.69
CA LYS A 58 -26.14 17.81 9.74
C LYS A 58 -25.74 16.57 8.93
N TYR A 59 -26.09 15.37 9.39
CA TYR A 59 -25.75 14.13 8.73
C TYR A 59 -26.93 13.58 7.92
N GLY A 60 -26.64 12.68 6.99
CA GLY A 60 -27.67 12.06 6.16
C GLY A 60 -27.26 10.66 5.71
N LEU A 61 -28.24 9.81 5.44
CA LEU A 61 -28.03 8.47 4.89
C LEU A 61 -28.61 8.40 3.47
N TYR A 62 -27.87 7.81 2.54
CA TYR A 62 -28.28 7.73 1.14
C TYR A 62 -28.10 6.32 0.58
N ALA A 63 -29.07 5.84 -0.20
CA ALA A 63 -28.91 4.68 -1.08
C ALA A 63 -28.40 5.14 -2.45
N TYR A 64 -27.35 4.48 -2.94
CA TYR A 64 -26.83 4.65 -4.29
C TYR A 64 -27.65 3.81 -5.29
N SER A 65 -28.02 4.39 -6.42
CA SER A 65 -28.68 3.69 -7.52
C SER A 65 -28.38 4.36 -8.85
N GLU A 66 -28.59 3.64 -9.95
CA GLU A 66 -28.47 4.18 -11.30
C GLU A 66 -29.66 3.76 -12.17
N GLY A 67 -30.00 4.61 -13.14
CA GLY A 67 -31.10 4.45 -14.09
C GLY A 67 -32.34 3.80 -13.51
N ARG A 68 -32.77 2.66 -14.08
CA ARG A 68 -34.04 2.00 -13.71
C ARG A 68 -34.11 1.51 -12.26
N PHE A 69 -32.97 1.27 -11.61
CA PHE A 69 -32.93 0.80 -10.23
C PHE A 69 -33.29 1.89 -9.21
N THR A 70 -33.20 3.16 -9.63
CA THR A 70 -33.58 4.32 -8.81
C THR A 70 -35.04 4.26 -8.35
N TYR A 71 -35.93 3.70 -9.16
CA TYR A 71 -37.35 3.52 -8.78
C TYR A 71 -37.49 2.62 -7.55
N ASN A 72 -36.73 1.52 -7.47
CA ASN A 72 -36.77 0.62 -6.31
C ASN A 72 -36.18 1.29 -5.07
N ALA A 73 -35.04 1.98 -5.21
CA ALA A 73 -34.41 2.71 -4.13
C ALA A 73 -35.33 3.80 -3.55
N ARG A 74 -36.02 4.58 -4.39
CA ARG A 74 -37.01 5.60 -3.96
C ARG A 74 -38.20 5.01 -3.20
N ASN A 75 -38.58 3.78 -3.51
CA ASN A 75 -39.64 3.06 -2.83
C ASN A 75 -39.14 2.24 -1.62
N MET A 76 -37.88 2.41 -1.22
CA MET A 76 -37.22 1.66 -0.13
C MET A 76 -37.31 0.14 -0.31
N LYS A 77 -37.23 -0.34 -1.57
CA LYS A 77 -37.28 -1.77 -1.90
C LYS A 77 -35.88 -2.28 -2.19
N PHE A 78 -35.29 -2.95 -1.20
CA PHE A 78 -33.96 -3.55 -1.28
C PHE A 78 -34.01 -5.07 -1.11
N THR A 79 -33.17 -5.79 -1.85
CA THR A 79 -33.11 -7.26 -1.83
C THR A 79 -31.69 -7.82 -1.98
N GLY A 80 -30.70 -6.96 -2.18
CA GLY A 80 -29.30 -7.33 -2.31
C GLY A 80 -28.60 -7.47 -0.97
N ILE A 81 -27.27 -7.41 -1.05
CA ILE A 81 -26.36 -7.47 0.09
C ILE A 81 -25.99 -6.04 0.49
N PRO A 82 -26.28 -5.60 1.73
CA PRO A 82 -26.03 -4.23 2.14
C PRO A 82 -24.53 -3.95 2.32
N ILE A 83 -24.05 -2.88 1.70
CA ILE A 83 -22.71 -2.32 1.89
C ILE A 83 -22.84 -0.86 2.31
N LEU A 84 -22.24 -0.48 3.43
CA LEU A 84 -22.22 0.89 3.92
C LEU A 84 -20.87 1.55 3.67
N PHE A 85 -20.86 2.61 2.86
CA PHE A 85 -19.72 3.48 2.65
C PHE A 85 -19.65 4.60 3.69
N ILE A 86 -18.47 4.77 4.29
CA ILE A 86 -18.16 5.84 5.25
C ILE A 86 -17.03 6.71 4.66
N PRO A 87 -17.30 7.99 4.37
CA PRO A 87 -16.32 8.89 3.78
C PRO A 87 -15.26 9.35 4.79
N GLY A 88 -14.17 9.88 4.26
CA GLY A 88 -13.04 10.39 5.04
C GLY A 88 -13.17 11.84 5.53
N ASN A 89 -12.05 12.36 6.01
CA ASN A 89 -11.86 13.77 6.37
C ASN A 89 -12.20 14.68 5.18
N ALA A 90 -13.14 15.62 5.36
CA ALA A 90 -13.66 16.46 4.29
C ALA A 90 -14.16 15.69 3.04
N GLY A 91 -14.51 14.41 3.21
CA GLY A 91 -14.91 13.51 2.14
C GLY A 91 -16.41 13.51 1.88
N SER A 92 -16.79 13.37 0.61
CA SER A 92 -18.19 13.26 0.20
C SER A 92 -18.64 11.80 0.13
N TYR A 93 -19.85 11.53 0.60
CA TYR A 93 -20.55 10.24 0.43
C TYR A 93 -20.63 9.79 -1.04
N ARG A 94 -20.52 10.72 -2.00
CA ARG A 94 -20.57 10.43 -3.45
C ARG A 94 -19.34 9.67 -3.96
N GLN A 95 -18.28 9.58 -3.17
CA GLN A 95 -17.05 8.85 -3.51
C GLN A 95 -17.28 7.35 -3.75
N VAL A 96 -18.35 6.77 -3.19
CA VAL A 96 -18.71 5.35 -3.38
C VAL A 96 -19.04 4.97 -4.82
N ARG A 97 -19.42 5.96 -5.67
CA ARG A 97 -19.98 5.74 -7.01
C ARG A 97 -19.15 4.82 -7.90
N SER A 98 -17.82 4.88 -7.77
CA SER A 98 -16.90 4.12 -8.62
C SER A 98 -17.03 2.62 -8.37
N LEU A 99 -16.97 2.20 -7.10
CA LEU A 99 -17.14 0.80 -6.72
C LEU A 99 -18.59 0.35 -6.90
N ALA A 100 -19.54 1.18 -6.48
CA ALA A 100 -20.96 0.85 -6.57
C ALA A 100 -21.40 0.62 -8.02
N SER A 101 -20.97 1.47 -8.96
CA SER A 101 -21.30 1.33 -10.37
C SER A 101 -20.67 0.09 -11.02
N VAL A 102 -19.40 -0.20 -10.70
CA VAL A 102 -18.73 -1.41 -11.19
C VAL A 102 -19.43 -2.67 -10.69
N CYS A 103 -19.82 -2.69 -9.41
CA CYS A 103 -20.57 -3.80 -8.84
C CYS A 103 -21.98 -3.94 -9.43
N LEU A 104 -22.68 -2.84 -9.66
CA LEU A 104 -23.99 -2.82 -10.31
C LEU A 104 -23.90 -3.39 -11.72
N ARG A 105 -22.99 -2.87 -12.56
CA ARG A 105 -22.82 -3.38 -13.92
C ARG A 105 -22.47 -4.87 -13.92
N LYS A 106 -21.57 -5.29 -13.03
CA LYS A 106 -21.21 -6.69 -12.90
C LYS A 106 -22.40 -7.58 -12.50
N SER A 107 -23.30 -7.13 -11.63
CA SER A 107 -24.46 -7.94 -11.24
C SER A 107 -25.50 -8.07 -12.36
N LEU A 108 -25.57 -7.12 -13.29
CA LEU A 108 -26.43 -7.22 -14.48
C LEU A 108 -25.93 -8.24 -15.49
N ASP A 109 -24.61 -8.35 -15.63
CA ASP A 109 -23.96 -9.30 -16.53
C ASP A 109 -23.86 -10.71 -15.91
N ASP A 110 -23.96 -10.81 -14.58
CA ASP A 110 -23.76 -12.06 -13.84
C ASP A 110 -25.05 -12.89 -13.69
N ARG A 111 -24.92 -14.20 -13.83
CA ARG A 111 -26.04 -15.16 -13.70
C ARG A 111 -26.23 -15.67 -12.27
N SER A 112 -25.38 -15.23 -11.34
CA SER A 112 -25.38 -15.65 -9.94
C SER A 112 -26.65 -15.27 -9.17
N GLY A 113 -27.39 -14.26 -9.66
CA GLY A 113 -28.70 -13.89 -9.12
C GLY A 113 -28.65 -13.23 -7.75
N PHE A 114 -27.54 -12.58 -7.41
CA PHE A 114 -27.40 -11.64 -6.29
C PHE A 114 -26.75 -10.33 -6.75
N HIS A 115 -26.90 -9.29 -5.94
CA HIS A 115 -26.31 -7.97 -6.18
C HIS A 115 -25.99 -7.29 -4.84
N PHE A 116 -25.27 -6.18 -4.90
CA PHE A 116 -24.93 -5.37 -3.74
C PHE A 116 -25.75 -4.08 -3.73
N ASP A 117 -26.34 -3.77 -2.59
CA ASP A 117 -27.02 -2.51 -2.33
C ASP A 117 -26.06 -1.59 -1.59
N PHE A 118 -25.62 -0.51 -2.27
CA PHE A 118 -24.68 0.44 -1.69
C PHE A 118 -25.42 1.57 -0.98
N PHE A 119 -25.07 1.77 0.28
CA PHE A 119 -25.47 2.90 1.10
C PHE A 119 -24.26 3.77 1.39
N ALA A 120 -24.48 5.05 1.63
CA ALA A 120 -23.42 5.99 1.97
C ALA A 120 -23.90 7.01 2.99
N VAL A 121 -23.09 7.25 4.02
CA VAL A 121 -23.35 8.30 5.02
C VAL A 121 -22.73 9.61 4.59
N ASN A 122 -23.51 10.69 4.68
CA ASN A 122 -23.04 12.06 4.53
C ASN A 122 -22.69 12.60 5.92
N LEU A 123 -21.40 12.81 6.17
CA LEU A 123 -20.87 13.37 7.42
C LEU A 123 -20.59 14.88 7.31
N ASN A 124 -21.35 15.58 6.47
CA ASN A 124 -21.24 17.02 6.22
C ASN A 124 -19.83 17.52 5.82
N ASN A 125 -19.01 16.65 5.24
CA ASN A 125 -17.61 16.92 4.88
C ASN A 125 -16.81 17.56 6.04
N GLU A 126 -17.05 17.15 7.28
CA GLU A 126 -16.34 17.71 8.43
C GLU A 126 -14.87 17.27 8.48
N PHE A 127 -14.03 18.06 9.16
CA PHE A 127 -12.60 17.81 9.32
C PHE A 127 -12.29 16.79 10.43
N SER A 128 -12.82 15.57 10.30
CA SER A 128 -12.64 14.49 11.29
C SER A 128 -11.19 14.07 11.52
N GLY A 129 -10.28 14.39 10.59
CA GLY A 129 -8.85 14.16 10.75
C GLY A 129 -8.13 15.17 11.66
N LEU A 130 -8.81 16.25 12.06
CA LEU A 130 -8.24 17.33 12.88
C LEU A 130 -8.95 17.52 14.22
N ASN A 131 -10.09 16.84 14.44
CA ASN A 131 -10.89 16.97 15.65
C ASN A 131 -11.47 15.61 16.07
N GLY A 132 -10.97 15.10 17.20
CA GLY A 132 -11.37 13.81 17.75
C GLY A 132 -12.80 13.77 18.30
N ALA A 133 -13.36 14.90 18.73
CA ALA A 133 -14.73 14.95 19.25
C ALA A 133 -15.77 14.59 18.16
N LEU A 134 -15.47 14.93 16.89
CA LEU A 134 -16.30 14.58 15.75
C LEU A 134 -16.35 13.07 15.50
N LEU A 135 -15.26 12.35 15.76
CA LEU A 135 -15.20 10.90 15.49
C LEU A 135 -16.22 10.12 16.31
N GLN A 136 -16.42 10.52 17.57
CA GLN A 136 -17.41 9.88 18.44
C GLN A 136 -18.84 10.15 17.93
N GLU A 137 -19.17 11.41 17.63
CA GLU A 137 -20.48 11.79 17.10
C GLU A 137 -20.80 11.08 15.77
N GLN A 138 -19.81 11.04 14.86
CA GLN A 138 -19.94 10.35 13.57
C GLN A 138 -20.13 8.84 13.77
N THR A 139 -19.39 8.22 14.70
CA THR A 139 -19.56 6.78 15.01
C THR A 139 -20.96 6.48 15.55
N GLU A 140 -21.51 7.34 16.41
CA GLU A 140 -22.89 7.20 16.92
C GLU A 140 -23.92 7.27 15.78
N TYR A 141 -23.78 8.23 14.87
CA TYR A 141 -24.68 8.36 13.73
C TYR A 141 -24.59 7.18 12.77
N VAL A 142 -23.38 6.71 12.47
CA VAL A 142 -23.18 5.56 11.58
C VAL A 142 -23.71 4.27 12.23
N ASN A 143 -23.58 4.12 13.55
CA ASN A 143 -24.18 3.01 14.28
C ASN A 143 -25.71 2.97 14.08
N LYS A 144 -26.40 4.12 14.23
CA LYS A 144 -27.84 4.22 13.95
C LYS A 144 -28.18 3.93 12.48
N SER A 145 -27.33 4.38 11.56
CA SER A 145 -27.49 4.10 10.12
C SER A 145 -27.42 2.60 9.80
N VAL A 146 -26.52 1.85 10.47
CA VAL A 146 -26.42 0.39 10.28
C VAL A 146 -27.73 -0.31 10.61
N TYR A 147 -28.33 -0.05 11.77
CA TYR A 147 -29.60 -0.66 12.15
C TYR A 147 -30.74 -0.25 11.20
N GLN A 148 -30.81 1.03 10.84
CA GLN A 148 -31.81 1.52 9.88
C GLN A 148 -31.72 0.78 8.54
N ILE A 149 -30.51 0.53 8.04
CA ILE A 149 -30.31 -0.20 6.77
C ILE A 149 -30.84 -1.62 6.87
N LEU A 150 -30.53 -2.36 7.94
CA LEU A 150 -30.96 -3.75 8.11
C LEU A 150 -32.49 -3.87 8.17
N GLU A 151 -33.17 -2.87 8.73
CA GLU A 151 -34.66 -2.81 8.78
C GLU A 151 -35.31 -2.64 7.40
N LEU A 152 -34.59 -2.13 6.38
CA LEU A 152 -35.11 -1.94 5.02
C LEU A 152 -35.34 -3.25 4.26
N TYR A 153 -34.98 -4.40 4.84
CA TYR A 153 -34.98 -5.71 4.18
C TYR A 153 -35.99 -6.70 4.81
N PRO A 154 -37.31 -6.48 4.66
CA PRO A 154 -38.32 -7.32 5.31
C PRO A 154 -38.34 -8.77 4.80
N LYS A 155 -37.90 -8.98 3.54
CA LYS A 155 -37.92 -10.28 2.85
C LYS A 155 -36.67 -11.11 3.09
N THR A 156 -35.50 -10.54 2.79
CA THR A 156 -34.21 -11.23 2.89
C THR A 156 -33.66 -11.24 4.31
N ARG A 157 -34.04 -10.24 5.13
CA ARG A 157 -33.64 -10.08 6.54
C ARG A 157 -32.14 -10.38 6.77
N PRO A 158 -31.23 -9.70 6.03
CA PRO A 158 -29.81 -9.83 6.26
C PRO A 158 -29.54 -9.44 7.72
N LYS A 159 -28.77 -10.26 8.42
CA LYS A 159 -28.31 -9.95 9.78
C LYS A 159 -27.03 -9.12 9.79
N ASN A 160 -26.43 -8.96 8.61
CA ASN A 160 -25.05 -8.54 8.45
C ASN A 160 -24.91 -7.45 7.39
N ILE A 161 -23.91 -6.59 7.57
CA ILE A 161 -23.57 -5.50 6.66
C ILE A 161 -22.05 -5.43 6.43
N VAL A 162 -21.63 -5.16 5.20
CA VAL A 162 -20.22 -4.89 4.89
C VAL A 162 -19.94 -3.41 5.12
N LEU A 163 -18.84 -3.09 5.80
CA LEU A 163 -18.39 -1.71 5.95
C LEU A 163 -17.26 -1.40 4.96
N PHE A 164 -17.40 -0.30 4.23
CA PHE A 164 -16.39 0.20 3.29
C PHE A 164 -15.98 1.61 3.69
N GLY A 165 -14.78 1.78 4.26
CA GLY A 165 -14.33 3.06 4.82
C GLY A 165 -13.18 3.67 4.04
N HIS A 166 -13.19 4.99 3.83
CA HIS A 166 -12.04 5.72 3.28
C HIS A 166 -11.43 6.66 4.31
N SER A 167 -10.11 6.69 4.42
CA SER A 167 -9.40 7.61 5.33
C SER A 167 -9.94 7.50 6.76
N MET A 168 -10.30 8.62 7.40
CA MET A 168 -10.95 8.62 8.73
C MET A 168 -12.27 7.83 8.77
N GLY A 169 -12.97 7.65 7.65
CA GLY A 169 -14.15 6.79 7.55
C GLY A 169 -13.84 5.32 7.84
N GLY A 170 -12.64 4.84 7.51
CA GLY A 170 -12.17 3.51 7.91
C GLY A 170 -11.88 3.39 9.41
N VAL A 171 -11.44 4.49 10.04
CA VAL A 171 -11.23 4.58 11.49
C VAL A 171 -12.57 4.58 12.23
N ILE A 172 -13.59 5.26 11.68
CA ILE A 172 -14.98 5.19 12.16
C ILE A 172 -15.53 3.77 11.98
N ALA A 173 -15.31 3.14 10.82
CA ALA A 173 -15.75 1.76 10.56
C ALA A 173 -15.19 0.78 11.60
N ARG A 174 -13.91 0.92 11.96
CA ARG A 174 -13.29 0.14 13.03
C ARG A 174 -13.84 0.51 14.41
N GLY A 175 -14.10 1.80 14.65
CA GLY A 175 -14.73 2.26 15.89
C GLY A 175 -16.12 1.67 16.14
N LEU A 176 -16.86 1.36 15.08
CA LEU A 176 -18.15 0.68 15.21
C LEU A 176 -18.04 -0.70 15.89
N LEU A 177 -16.88 -1.38 15.81
CA LEU A 177 -16.66 -2.64 16.52
C LEU A 177 -16.61 -2.47 18.05
N THR A 178 -16.52 -1.24 18.56
CA THR A 178 -16.62 -0.94 20.00
C THR A 178 -18.07 -0.86 20.49
N VAL A 179 -19.04 -0.70 19.57
CA VAL A 179 -20.45 -0.41 19.89
C VAL A 179 -21.44 -1.40 19.28
N LEU A 180 -21.07 -2.06 18.17
CA LEU A 180 -21.89 -3.06 17.50
C LEU A 180 -21.59 -4.47 18.02
N ASP A 181 -22.58 -5.34 17.92
CA ASP A 181 -22.39 -6.77 18.14
C ASP A 181 -21.45 -7.36 17.07
N ASN A 182 -20.54 -8.24 17.51
CA ASN A 182 -19.49 -8.84 16.66
C ASN A 182 -20.03 -9.61 15.44
N SER A 183 -21.30 -10.00 15.45
CA SER A 183 -21.92 -10.78 14.37
C SER A 183 -22.45 -9.92 13.21
N ILE A 184 -22.67 -8.61 13.43
CA ILE A 184 -23.30 -7.72 12.44
C ILE A 184 -22.36 -7.39 11.28
N VAL A 185 -21.05 -7.32 11.53
CA VAL A 185 -20.08 -6.85 10.53
C VAL A 185 -19.09 -7.98 10.22
N PRO A 186 -19.33 -8.82 9.20
CA PRO A 186 -18.41 -9.91 8.86
C PRO A 186 -17.15 -9.40 8.15
N LEU A 187 -17.24 -8.26 7.44
CA LEU A 187 -16.18 -7.74 6.59
C LEU A 187 -16.10 -6.21 6.68
N ILE A 188 -14.88 -5.71 6.91
CA ILE A 188 -14.52 -4.29 6.81
C ILE A 188 -13.42 -4.15 5.77
N ILE A 189 -13.65 -3.35 4.73
CA ILE A 189 -12.63 -2.97 3.77
C ILE A 189 -12.32 -1.49 3.97
N THR A 190 -11.06 -1.14 4.20
CA THR A 190 -10.64 0.25 4.40
C THR A 190 -9.59 0.67 3.38
N LEU A 191 -9.77 1.86 2.81
CA LEU A 191 -8.84 2.47 1.85
C LEU A 191 -8.15 3.67 2.49
N ALA A 192 -6.82 3.66 2.53
CA ALA A 192 -5.98 4.75 3.06
C ALA A 192 -6.37 5.20 4.49
N ALA A 193 -6.83 4.28 5.33
CA ALA A 193 -7.30 4.58 6.69
C ALA A 193 -6.14 4.50 7.71
N PRO A 194 -5.85 5.55 8.49
CA PRO A 194 -4.75 5.56 9.45
C PRO A 194 -5.09 4.77 10.74
N HIS A 195 -5.11 3.44 10.68
CA HIS A 195 -5.50 2.57 11.80
C HIS A 195 -4.55 2.55 13.01
N SER A 196 -3.25 2.77 12.81
CA SER A 196 -2.26 2.66 13.89
C SER A 196 -2.29 3.88 14.82
N ARG A 197 -2.38 5.08 14.24
CA ARG A 197 -2.39 6.37 14.91
C ARG A 197 -2.85 7.45 13.92
N PRO A 198 -3.42 8.57 14.38
CA PRO A 198 -3.81 9.64 13.48
C PRO A 198 -2.60 10.33 12.84
N PRO A 199 -2.77 10.97 11.67
CA PRO A 199 -1.71 11.71 11.00
C PRO A 199 -1.20 12.90 11.83
N LEU A 200 -2.12 13.57 12.54
CA LEU A 200 -1.86 14.68 13.44
C LEU A 200 -2.62 14.44 14.75
N MET A 201 -1.92 14.49 15.88
CA MET A 201 -2.50 14.43 17.22
C MET A 201 -2.72 15.86 17.74
N LEU A 202 -3.92 16.41 17.57
CA LEU A 202 -4.22 17.81 17.94
C LEU A 202 -5.01 17.96 19.25
N ASP A 203 -5.73 16.92 19.68
CA ASP A 203 -6.58 16.96 20.86
C ASP A 203 -6.62 15.62 21.61
N SER A 204 -7.03 15.66 22.89
CA SER A 204 -7.12 14.48 23.74
C SER A 204 -8.26 13.53 23.34
N TYR A 205 -9.35 14.03 22.75
CA TYR A 205 -10.48 13.19 22.32
C TYR A 205 -10.04 12.22 21.22
N MET A 206 -9.18 12.68 20.30
CA MET A 206 -8.62 11.85 19.23
C MET A 206 -7.76 10.75 19.83
N LEU A 207 -6.91 11.10 20.79
CA LEU A 207 -6.08 10.13 21.51
C LEU A 207 -6.94 9.07 22.21
N ASP A 208 -7.97 9.50 22.96
CA ASP A 208 -8.89 8.62 23.68
C ASP A 208 -9.66 7.70 22.73
N TYR A 209 -10.10 8.23 21.58
CA TYR A 209 -10.76 7.45 20.54
C TYR A 209 -9.83 6.36 19.99
N TYR A 210 -8.58 6.70 19.65
CA TYR A 210 -7.60 5.73 19.16
C TYR A 210 -7.20 4.68 20.21
N HIS A 211 -7.11 5.07 21.49
CA HIS A 211 -6.91 4.11 22.57
C HIS A 211 -8.08 3.13 22.68
N ARG A 212 -9.32 3.62 22.61
CA ARG A 212 -10.53 2.79 22.67
C ARG A 212 -10.61 1.76 21.53
N ILE A 213 -10.34 2.17 20.29
CA ILE A 213 -10.36 1.23 19.15
C ILE A 213 -9.19 0.23 19.18
N ARG A 214 -8.10 0.55 19.89
CA ARG A 214 -6.94 -0.34 20.07
C ARG A 214 -7.21 -1.42 21.10
N THR A 215 -8.01 -1.15 22.12
CA THR A 215 -8.34 -2.11 23.19
C THR A 215 -9.48 -3.08 22.82
N VAL A 216 -10.15 -2.88 21.68
CA VAL A 216 -11.17 -3.81 21.18
C VAL A 216 -10.59 -5.22 21.11
N ASN A 217 -11.25 -6.16 21.81
CA ASN A 217 -10.81 -7.54 21.99
C ASN A 217 -10.54 -8.23 20.65
N LYS A 218 -9.48 -9.05 20.60
CA LYS A 218 -9.16 -9.91 19.44
C LYS A 218 -10.24 -10.95 19.08
N ALA A 219 -11.28 -11.08 19.89
CA ALA A 219 -12.38 -12.04 19.70
C ALA A 219 -13.49 -11.53 18.75
N VAL A 220 -13.25 -10.45 18.00
CA VAL A 220 -14.21 -9.95 17.00
C VAL A 220 -14.10 -10.81 15.74
N ASN A 221 -15.19 -11.47 15.35
CA ASN A 221 -15.29 -12.35 14.17
C ASN A 221 -15.34 -11.58 12.82
N SER A 222 -14.79 -10.36 12.77
CA SER A 222 -14.80 -9.51 11.57
C SER A 222 -13.46 -9.60 10.85
N THR A 223 -13.50 -9.90 9.55
CA THR A 223 -12.31 -9.81 8.69
C THR A 223 -12.05 -8.35 8.31
N ILE A 224 -10.86 -7.83 8.60
CA ILE A 224 -10.46 -6.47 8.22
C ILE A 224 -9.44 -6.53 7.08
N VAL A 225 -9.76 -5.88 5.97
CA VAL A 225 -8.88 -5.73 4.80
C VAL A 225 -8.50 -4.27 4.66
N SER A 226 -7.23 -3.94 4.90
CA SER A 226 -6.72 -2.56 4.84
C SER A 226 -5.79 -2.37 3.64
N LEU A 227 -6.10 -1.40 2.77
CA LEU A 227 -5.30 -1.07 1.60
C LEU A 227 -4.70 0.34 1.73
N SER A 228 -3.44 0.49 1.31
CA SER A 228 -2.72 1.76 1.29
C SER A 228 -2.42 2.24 -0.13
N GLY A 229 -2.53 3.56 -0.37
CA GLY A 229 -2.29 4.19 -1.68
C GLY A 229 -0.82 4.21 -2.09
N GLY A 230 0.09 4.15 -1.13
CA GLY A 230 1.52 4.01 -1.39
C GLY A 230 2.29 5.32 -1.38
N TYR A 231 3.26 5.48 -2.30
CA TYR A 231 4.14 6.65 -2.24
C TYR A 231 3.41 7.96 -2.55
N ASN A 232 2.46 7.93 -3.48
CA ASN A 232 1.69 9.10 -3.92
C ASN A 232 0.61 9.56 -2.91
N ASP A 233 0.33 8.79 -1.86
CA ASP A 233 -0.52 9.27 -0.76
C ASP A 233 0.33 10.14 0.19
N TYR A 234 0.15 11.45 0.05
CA TYR A 234 0.83 12.45 0.87
C TYR A 234 0.13 12.73 2.20
N LEU A 235 -1.16 12.40 2.32
CA LEU A 235 -1.92 12.62 3.54
C LEU A 235 -1.70 11.49 4.53
N ILE A 236 -1.74 10.25 4.06
CA ILE A 236 -1.67 9.05 4.89
C ILE A 236 -0.51 8.17 4.44
N THR A 237 0.51 8.04 5.29
CA THR A 237 1.65 7.17 5.02
C THR A 237 1.27 5.69 5.20
N PRO A 238 1.85 4.77 4.40
CA PRO A 238 1.49 3.36 4.46
C PRO A 238 1.69 2.71 5.85
N PHE A 239 2.71 3.13 6.60
CA PHE A 239 3.03 2.53 7.90
C PHE A 239 2.00 2.81 9.00
N ILE A 240 1.15 3.85 8.88
CA ILE A 240 0.05 4.10 9.83
C ILE A 240 -1.26 3.44 9.42
N THR A 241 -1.34 2.85 8.21
CA THR A 241 -2.57 2.19 7.72
C THR A 241 -2.74 0.75 8.17
N THR A 242 -1.73 0.17 8.82
CA THR A 242 -1.81 -1.19 9.36
C THR A 242 -2.61 -1.20 10.66
N ALA A 243 -3.46 -2.22 10.83
CA ALA A 243 -4.17 -2.48 12.08
C ALA A 243 -3.44 -3.59 12.87
N ARG A 244 -2.21 -3.31 13.33
CA ARG A 244 -1.27 -4.29 13.96
C ARG A 244 -1.86 -5.13 15.08
N TYR A 245 -2.91 -4.66 15.74
CA TYR A 245 -3.49 -5.27 16.93
C TYR A 245 -4.65 -6.24 16.63
N LEU A 246 -5.09 -6.31 15.37
CA LEU A 246 -6.18 -7.17 14.90
C LEU A 246 -5.65 -8.11 13.82
N ASP A 247 -6.29 -9.28 13.66
CA ASP A 247 -6.00 -10.17 12.54
C ASP A 247 -6.52 -9.55 11.24
N SER A 248 -5.73 -8.65 10.66
CA SER A 248 -6.07 -7.85 9.50
C SER A 248 -5.16 -8.17 8.32
N LEU A 249 -5.74 -8.18 7.13
CA LEU A 249 -5.00 -8.28 5.88
C LEU A 249 -4.61 -6.87 5.42
N HIS A 250 -3.36 -6.47 5.67
CA HIS A 250 -2.81 -5.20 5.17
C HIS A 250 -2.08 -5.39 3.85
N VAL A 251 -2.41 -4.55 2.88
CA VAL A 251 -1.88 -4.64 1.51
C VAL A 251 -1.51 -3.26 0.96
N PHE A 252 -0.47 -3.25 0.12
CA PHE A 252 0.05 -2.09 -0.56
C PHE A 252 -0.50 -2.02 -1.99
N SER A 253 -1.08 -0.92 -2.45
CA SER A 253 -1.67 -0.90 -3.81
C SER A 253 -0.67 -1.23 -4.95
N PRO A 254 0.61 -0.79 -4.91
CA PRO A 254 1.64 -1.27 -5.83
C PRO A 254 1.95 -2.77 -5.76
N SER A 255 1.60 -3.47 -4.68
CA SER A 255 1.81 -4.92 -4.57
C SER A 255 0.61 -5.73 -5.07
N VAL A 256 -0.56 -5.10 -5.24
CA VAL A 256 -1.79 -5.80 -5.61
C VAL A 256 -1.67 -6.33 -7.05
N PRO A 257 -1.84 -7.65 -7.28
CA PRO A 257 -1.84 -8.23 -8.62
C PRO A 257 -2.88 -7.56 -9.52
N LEU A 258 -2.53 -7.34 -10.79
CA LEU A 258 -3.33 -6.58 -11.79
C LEU A 258 -3.48 -5.08 -11.52
N VAL A 259 -2.92 -4.56 -10.42
CA VAL A 259 -2.94 -3.13 -10.08
C VAL A 259 -1.56 -2.53 -10.25
N TRP A 260 -0.56 -2.94 -9.47
CA TRP A 260 0.85 -2.51 -9.56
C TRP A 260 1.11 -0.99 -9.69
N LEU A 261 0.24 -0.18 -9.10
CA LEU A 261 0.29 1.28 -9.23
C LEU A 261 0.14 1.96 -7.87
N PRO A 262 0.96 2.98 -7.57
CA PRO A 262 0.70 3.85 -6.44
C PRO A 262 -0.44 4.81 -6.77
N MET A 263 -1.17 5.19 -5.74
CA MET A 263 -2.37 6.01 -5.81
C MET A 263 -2.26 7.13 -4.78
N ASP A 264 -2.65 8.33 -5.19
CA ASP A 264 -2.89 9.39 -4.23
C ASP A 264 -4.10 9.10 -3.34
N HIS A 265 -4.30 9.95 -2.34
CA HIS A 265 -5.30 9.76 -1.29
C HIS A 265 -6.73 9.61 -1.82
N LEU A 266 -7.08 10.26 -2.94
CA LEU A 266 -8.41 10.20 -3.53
C LEU A 266 -8.48 9.19 -4.68
N CYS A 267 -7.39 9.01 -5.43
CA CYS A 267 -7.25 8.07 -6.53
C CYS A 267 -7.59 6.63 -6.14
N ILE A 268 -7.24 6.24 -4.90
CA ILE A 268 -7.53 4.90 -4.39
C ILE A 268 -9.01 4.50 -4.46
N LEU A 269 -9.94 5.47 -4.46
CA LEU A 269 -11.39 5.22 -4.54
C LEU A 269 -11.90 4.97 -5.96
N TRP A 270 -11.21 5.47 -6.99
CA TRP A 270 -11.71 5.46 -8.36
C TRP A 270 -10.77 4.81 -9.37
N CYS A 271 -9.55 4.44 -8.98
CA CYS A 271 -8.63 3.72 -9.85
C CYS A 271 -9.26 2.40 -10.32
N LYS A 272 -9.54 2.30 -11.62
CA LYS A 272 -10.26 1.19 -12.23
C LYS A 272 -9.61 -0.15 -11.97
N GLN A 273 -8.28 -0.22 -12.05
CA GLN A 273 -7.54 -1.45 -11.77
C GLN A 273 -7.85 -1.99 -10.37
N LEU A 274 -7.77 -1.13 -9.34
CA LEU A 274 -8.04 -1.52 -7.95
C LEU A 274 -9.52 -1.78 -7.69
N VAL A 275 -10.40 -0.92 -8.18
CA VAL A 275 -11.85 -1.08 -8.02
C VAL A 275 -12.33 -2.41 -8.61
N LEU A 276 -11.80 -2.83 -9.76
CA LEU A 276 -12.12 -4.13 -10.36
C LEU A 276 -11.65 -5.30 -9.51
N VAL A 277 -10.49 -5.21 -8.87
CA VAL A 277 -9.97 -6.26 -7.98
C VAL A 277 -10.81 -6.35 -6.70
N ILE A 278 -11.15 -5.23 -6.07
CA ILE A 278 -12.03 -5.18 -4.90
C ILE A 278 -13.42 -5.75 -5.24
N ALA A 279 -13.99 -5.35 -6.38
CA ALA A 279 -15.27 -5.89 -6.83
C ALA A 279 -15.21 -7.42 -7.03
N ARG A 280 -14.17 -7.96 -7.68
CA ARG A 280 -14.00 -9.42 -7.82
C ARG A 280 -13.93 -10.11 -6.46
N GLY A 281 -13.17 -9.55 -5.51
CA GLY A 281 -13.11 -10.05 -4.14
C GLY A 281 -14.48 -10.07 -3.46
N LEU A 282 -15.27 -8.99 -3.57
CA LEU A 282 -16.63 -8.93 -3.02
C LEU A 282 -17.54 -10.02 -3.59
N PHE A 283 -17.59 -10.20 -4.91
CA PHE A 283 -18.42 -11.24 -5.53
C PHE A 283 -17.97 -12.66 -5.16
N ASP A 284 -16.66 -12.89 -5.04
CA ASP A 284 -16.14 -14.21 -4.63
C ASP A 284 -16.36 -14.50 -3.14
N ALA A 285 -16.54 -13.47 -2.31
CA ALA A 285 -16.80 -13.55 -0.86
C ALA A 285 -18.27 -13.87 -0.47
N VAL A 286 -19.21 -13.82 -1.42
CA VAL A 286 -20.64 -14.11 -1.18
C VAL A 286 -20.90 -15.61 -1.09
N ASP A 287 -21.57 -16.12 -0.07
CA ASP A 287 -22.02 -17.51 -0.08
C ASP A 287 -23.15 -17.71 -1.13
N PHE A 288 -22.97 -18.66 -2.06
CA PHE A 288 -23.94 -18.91 -3.14
C PHE A 288 -25.24 -19.54 -2.65
N ASN A 289 -25.21 -20.24 -1.51
CA ASN A 289 -26.40 -20.89 -0.97
C ASN A 289 -27.33 -19.86 -0.34
N THR A 290 -26.78 -19.01 0.52
CA THR A 290 -27.53 -17.94 1.20
C THR A 290 -27.71 -16.69 0.35
N LYS A 291 -26.89 -16.51 -0.70
CA LYS A 291 -26.78 -15.27 -1.50
C LYS A 291 -26.50 -14.04 -0.63
N GLN A 292 -25.80 -14.24 0.47
CA GLN A 292 -25.38 -13.21 1.43
C GLN A 292 -23.87 -13.29 1.65
N MET A 293 -23.28 -12.31 2.32
CA MET A 293 -21.86 -12.36 2.66
C MET A 293 -21.54 -13.59 3.50
N SER A 294 -20.42 -14.25 3.20
CA SER A 294 -19.94 -15.34 4.06
C SER A 294 -19.70 -14.84 5.49
N HIS A 295 -20.03 -15.69 6.46
CA HIS A 295 -19.76 -15.45 7.88
C HIS A 295 -18.42 -16.05 8.33
N ASP A 296 -17.78 -16.85 7.48
CA ASP A 296 -16.51 -17.52 7.80
C ASP A 296 -15.33 -16.54 7.60
N PRO A 297 -14.65 -16.11 8.69
CA PRO A 297 -13.53 -15.17 8.59
C PRO A 297 -12.34 -15.73 7.82
N GLU A 298 -12.11 -17.05 7.89
CA GLU A 298 -10.98 -17.70 7.21
C GLU A 298 -11.23 -17.73 5.70
N PHE A 299 -12.45 -18.07 5.28
CA PHE A 299 -12.86 -17.99 3.89
C PHE A 299 -12.75 -16.56 3.34
N LEU A 300 -13.28 -15.56 4.05
CA LEU A 300 -13.18 -14.15 3.64
C LEU A 300 -11.72 -13.73 3.49
N ARG A 301 -10.87 -14.07 4.47
CA ARG A 301 -9.43 -13.79 4.42
C ARG A 301 -8.77 -14.46 3.23
N ALA A 302 -9.08 -15.72 2.94
CA ALA A 302 -8.53 -16.45 1.79
C ALA A 302 -8.94 -15.82 0.45
N VAL A 303 -10.19 -15.38 0.31
CA VAL A 303 -10.68 -14.67 -0.89
C VAL A 303 -9.91 -13.38 -1.12
N PHE A 304 -9.79 -12.53 -0.11
CA PHE A 304 -9.07 -11.26 -0.27
C PHE A 304 -7.56 -11.44 -0.36
N TYR A 305 -6.97 -12.45 0.29
CA TYR A 305 -5.57 -12.79 0.12
C TYR A 305 -5.27 -13.20 -1.33
N HIS A 306 -6.14 -14.00 -1.95
CA HIS A 306 -6.01 -14.38 -3.36
C HIS A 306 -6.08 -13.17 -4.31
N HIS A 307 -7.03 -12.26 -4.11
CA HIS A 307 -7.20 -11.11 -5.01
C HIS A 307 -6.17 -10.00 -4.76
N LEU A 308 -5.72 -9.81 -3.52
CA LEU A 308 -4.90 -8.65 -3.14
C LEU A 308 -3.42 -8.97 -2.91
N VAL A 309 -3.05 -10.20 -2.54
CA VAL A 309 -1.66 -10.56 -2.22
C VAL A 309 -1.08 -11.52 -3.25
N ASN A 310 -1.75 -12.65 -3.50
CA ASN A 310 -1.24 -13.66 -4.42
C ASN A 310 -2.34 -14.19 -5.35
N ASN A 311 -2.33 -13.72 -6.60
CA ASN A 311 -3.28 -14.13 -7.61
C ASN A 311 -2.64 -15.13 -8.59
N ASN A 312 -3.04 -16.39 -8.45
CA ASN A 312 -2.63 -17.50 -9.32
C ASN A 312 -3.56 -17.71 -10.54
N GLY A 313 -4.59 -16.86 -10.70
CA GLY A 313 -5.61 -16.97 -11.74
C GLY A 313 -6.65 -18.08 -11.51
N ILE A 314 -6.51 -18.91 -10.48
CA ILE A 314 -7.49 -19.96 -10.14
C ILE A 314 -8.68 -19.33 -9.44
N LYS A 315 -9.90 -19.74 -9.81
CA LYS A 315 -11.10 -19.32 -9.07
C LYS A 315 -11.03 -19.82 -7.63
N ILE A 316 -11.00 -18.91 -6.66
CA ILE A 316 -10.75 -19.23 -5.24
C ILE A 316 -11.68 -20.33 -4.68
N ARG A 317 -12.96 -20.39 -5.07
CA ARG A 317 -13.85 -21.45 -4.59
C ARG A 317 -13.44 -22.86 -5.03
N LYS A 318 -12.88 -22.98 -6.24
CA LYS A 318 -12.26 -24.23 -6.71
C LYS A 318 -10.97 -24.54 -5.93
N SER A 319 -10.32 -23.51 -5.38
CA SER A 319 -9.12 -23.66 -4.57
C SER A 319 -9.42 -24.09 -3.13
N ILE A 320 -10.50 -23.58 -2.53
CA ILE A 320 -10.87 -23.87 -1.13
C ILE A 320 -11.65 -25.18 -1.00
N GLN A 321 -12.42 -25.59 -2.02
CA GLN A 321 -12.97 -26.95 -2.13
C GLN A 321 -11.84 -27.93 -2.47
N SER A 322 -11.02 -28.21 -1.47
CA SER A 322 -9.73 -28.90 -1.46
C SER A 322 -9.77 -30.40 -1.79
N SER A 323 -10.63 -30.80 -2.74
CA SER A 323 -10.61 -32.14 -3.36
C SER A 323 -10.29 -32.11 -4.86
N HIS A 324 -10.36 -30.96 -5.53
CA HIS A 324 -10.14 -30.85 -6.98
C HIS A 324 -8.70 -30.42 -7.38
N LEU A 325 -7.93 -29.78 -6.50
CA LEU A 325 -6.56 -29.34 -6.81
C LEU A 325 -5.53 -30.49 -6.77
N THR A 326 -5.82 -31.54 -6.00
CA THR A 326 -5.05 -32.80 -5.94
C THR A 326 -5.58 -33.85 -6.91
N GLN A 327 -6.66 -33.58 -7.63
CA GLN A 327 -7.25 -34.52 -8.55
C GLN A 327 -6.42 -34.59 -9.83
N SER A 328 -6.01 -35.80 -10.21
CA SER A 328 -5.33 -36.03 -11.48
C SER A 328 -6.28 -35.69 -12.63
N VAL A 329 -5.80 -34.86 -13.55
CA VAL A 329 -6.53 -34.50 -14.77
C VAL A 329 -6.13 -35.49 -15.84
N MET A 330 -7.11 -36.23 -16.37
CA MET A 330 -6.88 -37.09 -17.54
C MET A 330 -6.62 -36.22 -18.77
N PHE A 331 -5.51 -36.46 -19.45
CA PHE A 331 -5.20 -35.75 -20.68
C PHE A 331 -6.00 -36.34 -21.84
N ALA A 332 -6.48 -35.47 -22.74
CA ALA A 332 -7.33 -35.88 -23.85
C ALA A 332 -6.53 -36.74 -24.83
N ARG A 333 -7.03 -37.93 -25.16
CA ARG A 333 -6.44 -38.87 -26.16
C ARG A 333 -6.68 -38.44 -27.62
N GLY A 334 -6.94 -37.15 -27.86
CA GLY A 334 -7.25 -36.59 -29.19
C GLY A 334 -6.01 -36.23 -30.01
N ARG A 335 -6.19 -35.44 -31.08
CA ARG A 335 -5.08 -34.84 -31.84
C ARG A 335 -4.36 -33.80 -30.98
N SER A 336 -3.40 -34.26 -30.19
CA SER A 336 -2.51 -33.44 -29.38
C SER A 336 -1.06 -33.76 -29.69
N GLU A 337 -0.24 -32.73 -29.77
CA GLU A 337 1.19 -32.87 -30.05
C GLU A 337 1.99 -32.83 -28.74
N TRP A 338 2.80 -33.86 -28.51
CA TRP A 338 3.67 -33.98 -27.34
C TRP A 338 5.12 -33.71 -27.76
N ILE A 339 5.74 -32.75 -27.09
CA ILE A 339 7.09 -32.25 -27.40
C ILE A 339 7.93 -32.32 -26.12
N GLU A 340 8.98 -33.13 -26.13
CA GLU A 340 9.96 -33.20 -25.04
C GLU A 340 11.24 -32.49 -25.46
N ASN A 341 11.68 -31.48 -24.69
CA ASN A 341 12.94 -30.79 -24.92
C ASN A 341 13.87 -30.98 -23.71
N LEU A 342 15.07 -31.50 -23.99
CA LEU A 342 16.08 -31.83 -22.97
C LEU A 342 16.98 -30.65 -22.58
N GLN A 343 16.88 -29.52 -23.29
CA GLN A 343 17.66 -28.33 -22.97
C GLN A 343 17.27 -27.77 -21.60
N LYS A 344 18.27 -27.34 -20.82
CA LYS A 344 18.06 -26.70 -19.51
C LYS A 344 17.38 -25.33 -19.64
N GLN A 345 17.69 -24.61 -20.71
CA GLN A 345 17.23 -23.25 -20.97
C GLN A 345 16.84 -23.11 -22.44
N TYR A 346 15.58 -22.75 -22.69
CA TYR A 346 15.08 -22.53 -24.04
C TYR A 346 13.82 -21.67 -24.03
N THR A 347 13.47 -21.14 -25.20
CA THR A 347 12.27 -20.32 -25.41
C THR A 347 11.46 -20.91 -26.55
N ILE A 348 10.16 -21.07 -26.32
CA ILE A 348 9.18 -21.46 -27.31
C ILE A 348 8.47 -20.17 -27.74
N SER A 349 8.55 -19.83 -29.02
CA SER A 349 7.91 -18.65 -29.58
C SER A 349 6.96 -19.06 -30.71
N LEU A 350 5.66 -18.84 -30.52
CA LEU A 350 4.59 -19.22 -31.43
C LEU A 350 3.86 -17.95 -31.89
N ALA A 351 4.40 -17.29 -32.91
CA ALA A 351 3.93 -15.97 -33.36
C ALA A 351 2.48 -15.97 -33.89
N HIS A 352 2.05 -17.07 -34.50
CA HIS A 352 0.68 -17.24 -35.03
C HIS A 352 -0.23 -18.05 -34.11
N GLY A 353 0.18 -18.24 -32.85
CA GLY A 353 -0.52 -19.09 -31.89
C GLY A 353 -0.39 -20.58 -32.22
N VAL A 354 -1.38 -21.38 -31.80
CA VAL A 354 -1.37 -22.84 -31.91
C VAL A 354 -2.69 -23.32 -32.49
N GLN A 355 -2.66 -24.14 -33.54
CA GLN A 355 -3.87 -24.68 -34.18
C GLN A 355 -4.44 -25.89 -33.43
N GLN A 356 -3.58 -26.74 -32.88
CA GLN A 356 -3.94 -27.92 -32.11
C GLN A 356 -3.37 -27.85 -30.70
N MET A 357 -3.83 -28.71 -29.81
CA MET A 357 -3.34 -28.73 -28.43
C MET A 357 -1.89 -29.21 -28.39
N GLN A 358 -1.03 -28.50 -27.66
CA GLN A 358 0.38 -28.87 -27.49
C GLN A 358 0.72 -29.09 -26.02
N TYR A 359 1.46 -30.16 -25.75
CA TYR A 359 2.00 -30.52 -24.44
C TYR A 359 3.53 -30.49 -24.50
N HIS A 360 4.12 -29.51 -23.83
CA HIS A 360 5.56 -29.37 -23.71
C HIS A 360 6.02 -30.04 -22.42
N MET A 361 6.81 -31.10 -22.55
CA MET A 361 7.28 -31.93 -21.43
C MET A 361 8.68 -31.49 -21.01
N LEU A 362 8.82 -31.19 -19.72
CA LEU A 362 10.07 -30.85 -19.07
C LEU A 362 10.46 -31.96 -18.11
N ARG A 363 11.56 -32.64 -18.38
CA ARG A 363 12.01 -33.74 -17.54
C ARG A 363 12.52 -33.25 -16.18
N ILE A 364 11.99 -33.84 -15.10
CA ILE A 364 12.52 -33.66 -13.74
C ILE A 364 13.78 -34.53 -13.65
N LEU A 365 14.94 -33.88 -13.57
CA LEU A 365 16.22 -34.60 -13.41
C LEU A 365 16.46 -34.84 -11.92
N GLY A 366 17.08 -35.96 -11.56
CA GLY A 366 17.52 -36.22 -10.18
C GLY A 366 18.77 -35.45 -9.75
N ASP A 367 19.26 -34.55 -10.61
CA ASP A 367 20.44 -33.73 -10.39
C ASP A 367 20.19 -32.71 -9.26
N THR A 368 21.08 -32.68 -8.28
CA THR A 368 21.00 -31.76 -7.14
C THR A 368 21.28 -30.33 -7.53
N ASP A 369 22.08 -30.13 -8.57
CA ASP A 369 22.66 -28.83 -8.89
C ASP A 369 21.68 -27.99 -9.73
N TYR A 370 20.72 -28.60 -10.43
CA TYR A 370 19.75 -27.89 -11.28
C TYR A 370 18.31 -28.15 -10.85
N ARG A 371 18.06 -27.99 -9.54
CA ARG A 371 16.77 -28.26 -8.91
C ARG A 371 15.70 -27.19 -9.12
N TYR A 372 16.08 -25.94 -9.38
CA TYR A 372 15.13 -24.84 -9.52
C TYR A 372 14.69 -24.67 -10.97
N LEU A 373 13.38 -24.53 -11.17
CA LEU A 373 12.75 -24.33 -12.46
C LEU A 373 11.92 -23.05 -12.42
N THR A 374 12.23 -22.12 -13.32
CA THR A 374 11.39 -20.95 -13.59
C THR A 374 10.77 -21.05 -14.97
N ILE A 375 9.46 -20.83 -15.05
CA ILE A 375 8.73 -20.74 -16.31
C ILE A 375 8.02 -19.40 -16.38
N VAL A 376 8.24 -18.66 -17.46
CA VAL A 376 7.53 -17.43 -17.78
C VAL A 376 6.65 -17.69 -18.98
N ALA A 377 5.35 -17.43 -18.84
CA ALA A 377 4.39 -17.56 -19.92
C ALA A 377 3.78 -16.21 -20.28
N LEU A 378 3.76 -15.89 -21.58
CA LEU A 378 3.15 -14.67 -22.14
C LEU A 378 1.90 -15.04 -22.93
N ASN A 379 0.81 -14.30 -22.71
CA ASN A 379 -0.50 -14.46 -23.38
C ASN A 379 -1.15 -15.85 -23.22
N VAL A 380 -0.83 -16.58 -22.16
CA VAL A 380 -1.51 -17.83 -21.79
C VAL A 380 -2.75 -17.51 -20.95
N ASP A 381 -3.90 -17.41 -21.61
CA ASP A 381 -5.17 -17.01 -20.98
C ASP A 381 -5.76 -18.10 -20.08
N VAL A 382 -5.39 -19.36 -20.29
CA VAL A 382 -5.91 -20.49 -19.51
C VAL A 382 -5.34 -20.56 -18.10
N VAL A 383 -6.20 -20.83 -17.12
CA VAL A 383 -5.83 -20.98 -15.71
C VAL A 383 -5.00 -22.23 -15.48
N GLU A 384 -5.44 -23.35 -16.06
CA GLU A 384 -4.82 -24.66 -15.89
C GLU A 384 -3.86 -24.92 -17.06
N TRP A 385 -2.62 -24.49 -16.89
CA TRP A 385 -1.62 -24.54 -17.97
C TRP A 385 -0.35 -25.29 -17.57
N VAL A 386 -0.13 -25.57 -16.28
CA VAL A 386 1.00 -26.40 -15.83
C VAL A 386 0.54 -27.58 -15.01
N PHE A 387 1.14 -28.73 -15.29
CA PHE A 387 0.87 -30.01 -14.65
C PHE A 387 2.17 -30.73 -14.30
N ALA A 388 2.10 -31.70 -13.40
CA ALA A 388 3.15 -32.69 -13.14
C ALA A 388 2.62 -34.07 -13.50
N CYS A 389 3.44 -34.93 -14.11
CA CYS A 389 3.02 -36.28 -14.46
C CYS A 389 4.14 -37.31 -14.39
N SER A 390 3.73 -38.57 -14.45
CA SER A 390 4.62 -39.69 -14.74
C SER A 390 4.44 -40.15 -16.18
N ALA A 391 5.48 -39.97 -17.00
CA ALA A 391 5.49 -40.38 -18.39
C ALA A 391 5.81 -41.88 -18.50
N THR A 392 4.80 -42.72 -18.26
CA THR A 392 4.90 -44.19 -18.27
C THR A 392 4.44 -44.81 -19.59
N GLN A 393 3.63 -44.09 -20.38
CA GLN A 393 3.04 -44.60 -21.63
C GLN A 393 3.87 -44.18 -22.85
N LEU A 394 3.94 -45.08 -23.83
CA LEU A 394 4.60 -44.86 -25.13
C LEU A 394 3.53 -44.82 -26.22
N GLN A 395 3.46 -43.73 -26.97
CA GLN A 395 2.64 -43.59 -28.16
C GLN A 395 3.56 -43.24 -29.33
N GLU A 396 3.57 -44.07 -30.39
CA GLU A 396 4.38 -43.85 -31.59
C GLU A 396 5.87 -43.55 -31.28
N GLN A 397 6.46 -44.30 -30.33
CA GLN A 397 7.84 -44.15 -29.83
C GLN A 397 8.13 -42.86 -29.03
N ARG A 398 7.12 -42.04 -28.72
CA ARG A 398 7.25 -40.87 -27.82
C ARG A 398 6.62 -41.17 -26.46
N ARG A 399 7.24 -40.67 -25.39
CA ARG A 399 6.69 -40.76 -24.04
C ARG A 399 5.55 -39.77 -23.90
N ILE A 400 4.44 -40.21 -23.33
CA ILE A 400 3.27 -39.38 -23.06
C ILE A 400 2.82 -39.59 -21.62
N CYS A 401 2.05 -38.64 -21.10
CA CYS A 401 1.39 -38.76 -19.81
C CYS A 401 -0.10 -39.02 -20.02
N SER A 402 -0.65 -40.02 -19.32
CA SER A 402 -2.09 -40.30 -19.30
C SER A 402 -2.86 -39.27 -18.48
N ASP A 403 -2.26 -38.87 -17.37
CA ASP A 403 -2.85 -38.03 -16.35
C ASP A 403 -1.76 -37.18 -15.67
N GLY A 404 -2.19 -36.10 -15.03
CA GLY A 404 -1.27 -35.21 -14.33
C GLY A 404 -1.91 -34.42 -13.20
N ILE A 405 -1.10 -34.13 -12.20
CA ILE A 405 -1.43 -33.30 -11.04
C ILE A 405 -1.31 -31.83 -11.46
N HIS A 406 -2.29 -31.03 -11.09
CA HIS A 406 -2.34 -29.63 -11.47
C HIS A 406 -1.39 -28.76 -10.63
N LEU A 407 -0.44 -28.06 -11.29
CA LEU A 407 0.56 -27.21 -10.61
C LEU A 407 0.27 -25.71 -10.69
N SER A 408 -0.82 -25.28 -11.32
CA SER A 408 -1.02 -23.83 -11.53
C SER A 408 -1.28 -23.05 -10.24
N HIS A 409 -1.44 -23.71 -9.10
CA HIS A 409 -1.53 -23.05 -7.79
C HIS A 409 -0.19 -22.41 -7.35
N PHE A 410 0.94 -22.88 -7.90
CA PHE A 410 2.27 -22.27 -7.73
C PHE A 410 2.54 -21.13 -8.74
N THR A 411 1.59 -20.81 -9.62
CA THR A 411 1.76 -19.74 -10.60
C THR A 411 1.31 -18.41 -10.03
N GLU A 412 1.93 -17.33 -10.46
CA GLU A 412 1.59 -15.97 -10.08
C GLU A 412 1.36 -15.13 -11.34
N ILE A 413 0.32 -14.30 -11.35
CA ILE A 413 0.18 -13.24 -12.36
C ILE A 413 1.29 -12.21 -12.09
N TRP A 414 2.14 -11.98 -13.08
CA TRP A 414 3.35 -11.19 -12.91
C TRP A 414 3.24 -9.82 -13.59
N PRO A 415 3.84 -8.75 -13.00
CA PRO A 415 3.85 -7.42 -13.59
C PRO A 415 4.40 -7.39 -15.03
N SER A 416 3.66 -6.74 -15.93
CA SER A 416 4.09 -6.47 -17.30
C SER A 416 3.34 -5.28 -17.91
N ILE A 417 4.00 -4.59 -18.85
CA ILE A 417 3.43 -3.44 -19.57
C ILE A 417 2.53 -3.89 -20.73
N ARG A 418 2.99 -4.83 -21.57
CA ARG A 418 2.38 -5.11 -22.88
C ARG A 418 1.50 -6.35 -22.89
N TYR A 419 1.94 -7.41 -22.23
CA TYR A 419 1.34 -8.74 -22.36
C TYR A 419 0.99 -9.31 -20.99
N ARG A 420 -0.04 -10.16 -20.95
CA ARG A 420 -0.34 -10.90 -19.72
C ARG A 420 0.79 -11.88 -19.45
N ARG A 421 1.48 -11.69 -18.33
CA ARG A 421 2.62 -12.50 -17.91
C ARG A 421 2.22 -13.36 -16.72
N LYS A 422 2.59 -14.64 -16.77
CA LYS A 422 2.50 -15.56 -15.64
C LYS A 422 3.91 -16.05 -15.33
N LEU A 423 4.21 -16.14 -14.04
CA LEU A 423 5.48 -16.65 -13.54
C LEU A 423 5.21 -17.89 -12.70
N LEU A 424 5.99 -18.92 -12.92
CA LEU A 424 6.02 -20.13 -12.12
C LEU A 424 7.44 -20.34 -11.62
N LYS A 425 7.60 -20.53 -10.32
CA LYS A 425 8.87 -20.94 -9.69
C LYS A 425 8.62 -22.23 -8.96
N LEU A 426 9.42 -23.25 -9.24
CA LEU A 426 9.31 -24.57 -8.63
C LEU A 426 10.66 -25.04 -8.13
N ASP A 427 10.67 -25.63 -6.94
CA ASP A 427 11.72 -26.55 -6.52
C ASP A 427 11.33 -27.96 -6.96
N THR A 428 12.02 -28.47 -7.97
CA THR A 428 11.70 -29.78 -8.54
C THR A 428 12.02 -30.94 -7.60
N GLN A 429 12.89 -30.75 -6.59
CA GLN A 429 13.15 -31.76 -5.58
C GLN A 429 12.08 -31.78 -4.51
N GLU A 430 11.61 -30.62 -4.07
CA GLU A 430 10.48 -30.54 -3.13
C GLU A 430 9.24 -31.23 -3.71
N LEU A 431 8.97 -30.96 -4.99
CA LEU A 431 7.89 -31.62 -5.72
C LEU A 431 8.06 -33.15 -5.77
N LYS A 432 9.29 -33.64 -6.01
CA LYS A 432 9.61 -35.07 -6.04
C LYS A 432 9.55 -35.74 -4.67
N ARG A 433 9.84 -35.01 -3.59
CA ARG A 433 9.68 -35.51 -2.20
C ARG A 433 8.21 -35.72 -1.86
N HIS A 434 7.34 -34.84 -2.34
CA HIS A 434 5.90 -34.97 -2.11
C HIS A 434 5.27 -36.03 -3.01
N TYR A 435 5.80 -36.23 -4.23
CA TYR A 435 5.32 -37.22 -5.19
C TYR A 435 6.49 -37.98 -5.85
N THR A 436 6.79 -39.18 -5.35
CA THR A 436 7.98 -39.96 -5.75
C THR A 436 7.96 -40.41 -7.21
N GLU A 437 6.78 -40.63 -7.78
CA GLU A 437 6.57 -41.18 -9.13
C GLU A 437 6.64 -40.13 -10.25
N LEU A 438 6.81 -38.84 -9.92
CA LEU A 438 6.82 -37.76 -10.92
C LEU A 438 8.11 -37.77 -11.74
N THR A 439 7.96 -37.72 -13.06
CA THR A 439 9.08 -37.69 -13.99
C THR A 439 9.14 -36.40 -14.82
N HIS A 440 8.01 -35.74 -15.05
CA HIS A 440 7.93 -34.54 -15.90
C HIS A 440 7.02 -33.46 -15.33
N VAL A 441 7.36 -32.21 -15.63
CA VAL A 441 6.45 -31.06 -15.58
C VAL A 441 5.96 -30.80 -17.00
N ILE A 442 4.65 -30.62 -17.20
CA ILE A 442 4.04 -30.35 -18.49
C ILE A 442 3.52 -28.92 -18.54
N VAL A 443 3.83 -28.23 -19.63
CA VAL A 443 3.16 -27.00 -20.02
C VAL A 443 2.15 -27.29 -21.13
N ARG A 444 0.87 -27.01 -20.86
CA ARG A 444 -0.26 -27.24 -21.75
C ARG A 444 -0.66 -25.95 -22.45
N LEU A 445 -0.65 -25.98 -23.78
CA LEU A 445 -1.15 -24.92 -24.64
C LEU A 445 -2.44 -25.36 -25.34
N LEU A 446 -3.50 -24.58 -25.14
CA LEU A 446 -4.74 -24.76 -25.89
C LEU A 446 -4.66 -24.04 -27.24
N PRO A 447 -5.44 -24.48 -28.24
CA PRO A 447 -5.56 -23.77 -29.50
C PRO A 447 -5.90 -22.28 -29.29
N THR A 448 -5.13 -21.42 -29.92
CA THR A 448 -5.27 -19.96 -29.82
C THR A 448 -4.71 -19.31 -31.07
N SER A 449 -5.30 -18.20 -31.51
CA SER A 449 -4.79 -17.36 -32.59
C SER A 449 -3.83 -16.27 -32.11
N LYS A 450 -3.69 -16.09 -30.80
CA LYS A 450 -2.81 -15.08 -30.20
C LYS A 450 -1.36 -15.57 -30.16
N PRO A 451 -0.36 -14.66 -30.30
CA PRO A 451 1.03 -15.03 -30.11
C PRO A 451 1.28 -15.48 -28.68
N VAL A 452 1.91 -16.65 -28.53
CA VAL A 452 2.26 -17.24 -27.22
C VAL A 452 3.76 -17.42 -27.14
N VAL A 453 4.34 -17.07 -25.99
CA VAL A 453 5.75 -17.28 -25.69
C VAL A 453 5.87 -17.98 -24.34
N ILE A 454 6.63 -19.06 -24.29
CA ILE A 454 7.00 -19.76 -23.05
C ILE A 454 8.52 -19.73 -22.94
N GLN A 455 9.02 -19.24 -21.82
CA GLN A 455 10.44 -19.20 -21.51
C GLN A 455 10.70 -20.11 -20.31
N ILE A 456 11.69 -20.99 -20.45
CA ILE A 456 12.02 -22.01 -19.46
C ILE A 456 13.48 -21.86 -19.07
N ASP A 457 13.72 -21.79 -17.76
CA ASP A 457 15.07 -21.68 -17.18
C ASP A 457 15.21 -22.62 -15.98
N ARG A 458 16.15 -23.56 -16.11
CA ARG A 458 16.60 -24.44 -15.02
C ARG A 458 18.01 -24.06 -14.62
N TYR A 459 18.19 -23.78 -13.34
CA TYR A 459 19.42 -23.18 -12.84
C TYR A 459 19.83 -23.70 -11.45
N PHE A 460 21.08 -23.44 -11.12
CA PHE A 460 21.66 -23.61 -9.80
C PHE A 460 21.42 -22.34 -8.96
N GLU A 461 20.91 -22.49 -7.74
CA GLU A 461 20.48 -21.35 -6.91
C GLU A 461 21.59 -20.34 -6.59
N PRO A 462 22.81 -20.75 -6.22
CA PRO A 462 23.89 -19.81 -5.92
C PRO A 462 24.23 -18.87 -7.08
N ASP A 463 24.01 -19.28 -8.33
CA ASP A 463 24.26 -18.44 -9.51
C ASP A 463 23.19 -17.36 -9.72
N ARG A 464 22.02 -17.52 -9.08
CA ARG A 464 20.88 -16.60 -9.20
C ARG A 464 20.60 -15.80 -7.94
N LYS A 465 21.02 -16.30 -6.79
CA LYS A 465 20.73 -15.71 -5.48
C LYS A 465 21.99 -15.09 -4.88
N LEU A 466 22.03 -13.77 -4.90
CA LEU A 466 23.18 -12.98 -4.48
C LEU A 466 22.86 -12.23 -3.20
N THR A 467 23.76 -12.28 -2.21
CA THR A 467 23.66 -11.43 -1.02
C THR A 467 24.65 -10.29 -1.14
N VAL A 468 24.16 -9.05 -1.16
CA VAL A 468 24.99 -7.86 -1.40
C VAL A 468 24.94 -6.90 -0.22
N LYS A 469 26.05 -6.19 0.00
CA LYS A 469 26.10 -5.05 0.92
C LYS A 469 25.63 -3.81 0.18
N THR A 470 24.67 -3.09 0.75
CA THR A 470 24.19 -1.82 0.20
C THR A 470 25.19 -0.70 0.45
N PRO A 471 25.28 0.31 -0.44
CA PRO A 471 26.20 1.41 -0.23
C PRO A 471 25.85 2.19 1.04
N SER A 472 26.90 2.68 1.71
CA SER A 472 26.80 3.57 2.86
C SER A 472 26.09 4.88 2.47
N TRP A 473 25.39 5.51 3.42
CA TRP A 473 24.74 6.82 3.29
C TRP A 473 25.65 7.98 2.82
N PHE A 474 26.98 7.85 2.90
CA PHE A 474 27.94 8.83 2.39
C PHE A 474 28.57 8.43 1.05
N SER A 475 28.16 7.31 0.46
CA SER A 475 28.69 6.85 -0.83
C SER A 475 27.93 7.50 -1.98
N PHE A 476 28.62 8.34 -2.74
CA PHE A 476 28.06 9.05 -3.89
C PHE A 476 28.23 8.30 -5.22
N GLN A 477 29.08 7.28 -5.25
CA GLN A 477 29.42 6.52 -6.46
C GLN A 477 28.47 5.35 -6.68
N ARG A 478 28.33 4.92 -7.95
CA ARG A 478 27.59 3.70 -8.28
C ARG A 478 28.41 2.49 -7.86
N GLN A 479 27.81 1.61 -7.06
CA GLN A 479 28.37 0.32 -6.69
C GLN A 479 27.84 -0.75 -7.65
N LEU A 480 28.74 -1.52 -8.27
CA LEU A 480 28.38 -2.65 -9.11
C LEU A 480 27.91 -3.82 -8.22
N LEU A 481 26.73 -4.36 -8.50
CA LEU A 481 26.18 -5.52 -7.79
C LEU A 481 26.36 -6.81 -8.60
N LEU A 482 26.09 -6.74 -9.90
CA LEU A 482 26.24 -7.83 -10.84
C LEU A 482 26.83 -7.27 -12.12
N ASN A 483 28.04 -7.73 -12.50
CA ASN A 483 28.71 -7.26 -13.70
C ASN A 483 27.93 -7.65 -14.97
N GLN A 484 27.60 -8.94 -15.09
CA GLN A 484 26.92 -9.50 -16.24
C GLN A 484 26.06 -10.69 -15.79
N THR A 485 24.80 -10.71 -16.23
CA THR A 485 23.91 -11.86 -16.04
C THR A 485 24.32 -13.03 -16.94
N HIS A 486 24.12 -14.27 -16.49
CA HIS A 486 24.34 -15.44 -17.34
C HIS A 486 23.40 -15.42 -18.55
N GLU A 487 23.84 -16.06 -19.63
CA GLU A 487 23.04 -16.23 -20.84
C GLU A 487 21.72 -16.94 -20.56
N LYS A 488 20.65 -16.49 -21.24
CA LYS A 488 19.29 -17.07 -21.18
C LYS A 488 18.68 -17.17 -19.77
N SER A 489 19.21 -16.41 -18.81
CA SER A 489 18.69 -16.36 -17.46
C SER A 489 17.36 -15.61 -17.40
N LEU A 490 16.37 -16.17 -16.69
CA LEU A 490 15.05 -15.55 -16.52
C LEU A 490 14.87 -14.86 -15.18
N TYR A 491 15.58 -15.31 -14.16
CA TYR A 491 15.34 -14.87 -12.79
C TYR A 491 16.62 -14.68 -11.99
N TYR A 492 16.68 -13.59 -11.24
CA TYR A 492 17.69 -13.33 -10.21
C TYR A 492 17.04 -12.81 -8.93
N GLU A 493 17.66 -13.10 -7.79
CA GLU A 493 17.28 -12.56 -6.50
C GLU A 493 18.50 -11.96 -5.80
N ILE A 494 18.46 -10.65 -5.58
CA ILE A 494 19.52 -9.89 -4.92
C ILE A 494 19.03 -9.51 -3.52
N ILE A 495 19.57 -10.13 -2.49
CA ILE A 495 19.22 -9.92 -1.09
C ILE A 495 20.01 -8.72 -0.55
N MET A 496 19.31 -7.79 0.10
CA MET A 496 19.86 -6.56 0.66
C MET A 496 19.59 -6.49 2.19
N PRO A 497 20.40 -7.18 3.03
CA PRO A 497 20.14 -7.26 4.47
C PRO A 497 20.21 -5.93 5.23
N GLN A 498 20.89 -4.94 4.63
CA GLN A 498 21.13 -3.61 5.21
C GLN A 498 20.05 -2.58 4.84
N LEU A 499 19.13 -2.92 3.92
CA LEU A 499 17.97 -2.10 3.60
C LEU A 499 16.90 -2.37 4.66
N THR A 500 16.93 -1.59 5.74
CA THR A 500 16.11 -1.81 6.94
C THR A 500 15.31 -0.58 7.37
N HIS A 501 15.69 0.63 6.94
CA HIS A 501 15.11 1.87 7.43
C HIS A 501 14.43 2.68 6.31
N VAL A 502 13.29 3.31 6.61
CA VAL A 502 12.47 4.12 5.66
C VAL A 502 13.18 5.31 5.02
N ILE A 503 14.22 5.86 5.67
CA ILE A 503 15.00 6.97 5.12
C ILE A 503 15.96 6.51 4.02
N GLN A 504 16.25 5.21 3.93
CA GLN A 504 17.17 4.69 2.94
C GLN A 504 16.48 4.65 1.58
N VAL A 505 16.99 5.46 0.66
CA VAL A 505 16.54 5.48 -0.74
C VAL A 505 17.72 5.16 -1.63
N TYR A 506 17.53 4.20 -2.52
CA TYR A 506 18.55 3.82 -3.49
C TYR A 506 17.99 3.86 -4.91
N LYS A 507 18.85 4.18 -5.88
CA LYS A 507 18.59 4.06 -7.31
C LYS A 507 19.29 2.82 -7.82
N VAL A 508 18.52 1.87 -8.34
CA VAL A 508 19.02 0.66 -8.98
C VAL A 508 18.98 0.85 -10.48
N TYR A 509 20.11 0.59 -11.13
CA TYR A 509 20.27 0.64 -12.57
C TYR A 509 20.34 -0.80 -13.09
N VAL A 510 19.52 -1.11 -14.09
CA VAL A 510 19.56 -2.38 -14.81
C VAL A 510 19.93 -2.04 -16.25
N ASP A 511 21.24 -2.00 -16.50
CA ASP A 511 21.81 -1.52 -17.75
C ASP A 511 21.93 -2.68 -18.75
N LEU A 512 21.58 -2.46 -20.02
CA LEU A 512 21.67 -3.45 -21.07
C LEU A 512 23.12 -3.56 -21.57
N ILE A 513 23.69 -4.77 -21.57
CA ILE A 513 25.05 -5.01 -22.08
C ILE A 513 24.98 -5.52 -23.52
N LYS A 514 24.23 -6.60 -23.74
CA LYS A 514 24.06 -7.26 -25.04
C LYS A 514 22.61 -7.70 -25.18
N CYS A 515 22.00 -7.49 -26.35
CA CYS A 515 20.72 -8.11 -26.64
C CYS A 515 20.57 -8.42 -28.13
N SER A 516 20.00 -9.60 -28.42
CA SER A 516 19.71 -10.01 -29.80
C SER A 516 18.44 -9.36 -30.37
N SER A 517 17.51 -8.94 -29.52
CA SER A 517 16.25 -8.28 -29.92
C SER A 517 16.29 -6.79 -29.59
N LYS A 518 15.70 -5.96 -30.45
CA LYS A 518 15.48 -4.53 -30.16
C LYS A 518 14.44 -4.35 -29.06
N VAL A 519 13.35 -5.11 -29.15
CA VAL A 519 12.28 -5.11 -28.16
C VAL A 519 12.63 -6.09 -27.06
N HIS A 520 12.66 -5.61 -25.82
CA HIS A 520 12.98 -6.42 -24.65
C HIS A 520 12.18 -5.94 -23.43
N HIS A 521 11.96 -6.84 -22.47
CA HIS A 521 11.19 -6.50 -21.28
C HIS A 521 11.76 -7.17 -20.03
N ALA A 522 12.54 -6.39 -19.27
CA ALA A 522 12.97 -6.76 -17.93
C ALA A 522 12.07 -6.11 -16.87
N THR A 523 11.96 -6.75 -15.71
CA THR A 523 11.18 -6.23 -14.57
C THR A 523 11.97 -6.42 -13.31
N ALA A 524 12.18 -5.34 -12.55
CA ALA A 524 12.72 -5.40 -11.21
C ALA A 524 11.61 -5.18 -10.20
N SER A 525 11.57 -6.04 -9.18
CA SER A 525 10.56 -6.02 -8.13
C SER A 525 11.24 -6.00 -6.78
N LEU A 526 11.05 -4.95 -6.00
CA LEU A 526 11.48 -4.93 -4.59
C LEU A 526 10.45 -5.72 -3.78
N LYS A 527 10.89 -6.80 -3.11
CA LYS A 527 10.07 -7.60 -2.20
C LYS A 527 10.42 -7.24 -0.76
N VAL A 528 9.40 -6.84 0.01
CA VAL A 528 9.53 -6.46 1.42
C VAL A 528 8.65 -7.39 2.26
N PRO A 529 9.23 -8.46 2.84
CA PRO A 529 8.46 -9.56 3.45
C PRO A 529 7.63 -9.12 4.67
N TRP A 530 8.16 -8.26 5.53
CA TRP A 530 7.49 -7.86 6.78
C TRP A 530 6.27 -6.94 6.61
N GLY A 531 5.94 -6.52 5.38
CA GLY A 531 4.86 -5.54 5.16
C GLY A 531 4.03 -5.75 3.90
N ASN A 532 4.25 -6.80 3.12
CA ASN A 532 3.64 -7.00 1.80
C ASN A 532 3.78 -5.77 0.87
N GLN A 533 4.94 -5.08 0.90
CA GLN A 533 5.14 -3.80 0.21
C GLN A 533 5.93 -3.98 -1.09
N ASN A 534 5.46 -4.89 -1.94
CA ASN A 534 6.14 -5.13 -3.21
C ASN A 534 5.96 -3.92 -4.13
N THR A 535 7.05 -3.49 -4.76
CA THR A 535 7.04 -2.42 -5.78
C THR A 535 7.75 -2.89 -7.03
N HIS A 536 7.30 -2.42 -8.18
CA HIS A 536 7.73 -2.94 -9.48
C HIS A 536 8.15 -1.81 -10.41
N LYS A 537 9.24 -2.03 -11.15
CA LYS A 537 9.68 -1.16 -12.25
C LYS A 537 10.03 -2.02 -13.45
N HIS A 538 9.62 -1.55 -14.61
CA HIS A 538 9.92 -2.19 -15.88
C HIS A 538 11.07 -1.47 -16.57
N PHE A 539 11.91 -2.24 -17.26
CA PHE A 539 12.98 -1.75 -18.11
C PHE A 539 12.71 -2.24 -19.52
N THR A 540 12.56 -1.28 -20.43
CA THR A 540 12.23 -1.51 -21.84
C THR A 540 13.04 -0.56 -22.71
N GLU A 541 12.93 -0.67 -24.02
CA GLU A 541 13.58 0.22 -24.97
C GLU A 541 13.20 1.70 -24.79
N GLU A 542 12.03 1.99 -24.22
CA GLU A 542 11.54 3.36 -23.97
C GLU A 542 11.85 3.86 -22.55
N ASP A 543 12.00 2.95 -21.58
CA ASP A 543 12.15 3.30 -20.16
C ASP A 543 13.40 2.67 -19.56
N ILE A 544 14.49 3.44 -19.58
CA ILE A 544 15.82 3.10 -19.04
C ILE A 544 16.10 3.79 -17.68
N HIS A 545 15.10 4.48 -17.11
CA HIS A 545 15.29 5.21 -15.86
C HIS A 545 15.53 4.27 -14.69
N PRO A 546 16.40 4.63 -13.73
CA PRO A 546 16.68 3.78 -12.59
C PRO A 546 15.43 3.51 -11.75
N PHE A 547 15.37 2.33 -11.18
CA PHE A 547 14.35 1.98 -10.20
C PHE A 547 14.72 2.58 -8.84
N GLN A 548 13.89 3.49 -8.35
CA GLN A 548 14.08 4.08 -7.03
C GLN A 548 13.45 3.19 -5.96
N ILE A 549 14.28 2.38 -5.32
CA ILE A 549 13.86 1.49 -4.23
C ILE A 549 13.88 2.26 -2.90
N ARG A 550 12.83 2.03 -2.10
CA ARG A 550 12.61 2.67 -0.81
C ARG A 550 11.69 1.79 0.04
N LEU A 551 11.84 1.86 1.36
CA LEU A 551 10.95 1.17 2.30
C LEU A 551 9.81 2.10 2.74
N HIS A 552 8.61 1.54 2.95
CA HIS A 552 7.50 2.29 3.54
C HIS A 552 7.32 1.97 5.03
N ASN A 553 7.73 0.78 5.46
CA ASN A 553 7.85 0.39 6.85
C ASN A 553 9.29 -0.04 7.13
N SER A 554 9.89 0.49 8.19
CA SER A 554 11.17 0.00 8.68
C SER A 554 11.03 -1.45 9.15
N ARG A 555 12.13 -2.19 9.08
CA ARG A 555 12.15 -3.59 9.52
C ARG A 555 11.79 -3.65 11.01
N PRO A 556 10.77 -4.43 11.40
CA PRO A 556 10.39 -4.54 12.80
C PRO A 556 11.51 -5.18 13.62
N ILE A 557 11.62 -4.81 14.90
CA ILE A 557 12.66 -5.32 15.82
C ILE A 557 12.63 -6.86 15.91
N ASN A 558 11.44 -7.46 15.83
CA ASN A 558 11.26 -8.93 15.90
C ASN A 558 11.53 -9.64 14.56
N GLY A 559 11.66 -8.91 13.44
CA GLY A 559 11.85 -9.46 12.09
C GLY A 559 13.31 -9.65 11.68
N VAL A 560 14.19 -10.00 12.62
CA VAL A 560 15.65 -10.01 12.42
C VAL A 560 16.10 -10.91 11.26
N ASN A 561 15.36 -12.01 11.02
CA ASN A 561 15.69 -13.01 10.00
C ASN A 561 15.17 -12.64 8.60
N GLU A 562 14.39 -11.57 8.48
CA GLU A 562 13.84 -11.13 7.21
C GLU A 562 14.72 -10.04 6.58
N SER A 563 14.88 -10.12 5.26
CA SER A 563 15.64 -9.16 4.46
C SER A 563 14.84 -8.77 3.23
N ALA A 564 14.93 -7.50 2.84
CA ALA A 564 14.39 -7.06 1.56
C ALA A 564 15.20 -7.67 0.41
N SER A 565 14.54 -8.07 -0.67
CA SER A 565 15.20 -8.61 -1.85
C SER A 565 14.73 -7.91 -3.12
N LEU A 566 15.63 -7.72 -4.07
CA LEU A 566 15.33 -7.26 -5.41
C LEU A 566 15.24 -8.48 -6.33
N GLN A 567 14.04 -8.74 -6.81
CA GLN A 567 13.74 -9.83 -7.74
C GLN A 567 13.74 -9.31 -9.16
N LEU A 568 14.61 -9.85 -10.01
CA LEU A 568 14.71 -9.49 -11.41
C LEU A 568 14.09 -10.60 -12.26
N THR A 569 13.19 -10.23 -13.16
CA THR A 569 12.70 -11.10 -14.23
C THR A 569 13.19 -10.54 -15.56
N LEU A 570 14.11 -11.26 -16.19
CA LEU A 570 14.89 -10.79 -17.33
C LEU A 570 14.33 -11.33 -18.65
N ASP A 571 14.78 -10.73 -19.75
CA ASP A 571 14.57 -11.26 -21.09
C ASP A 571 15.73 -12.22 -21.44
N PRO A 572 15.47 -13.49 -21.79
CA PRO A 572 16.54 -14.47 -22.05
C PRO A 572 17.37 -14.15 -23.30
N LEU A 573 16.89 -13.26 -24.19
CA LEU A 573 17.65 -12.80 -25.37
C LEU A 573 18.65 -11.69 -25.04
N CYS A 574 18.62 -11.17 -23.81
CA CYS A 574 19.45 -10.07 -23.36
C CYS A 574 20.33 -10.44 -22.16
N GLN A 575 21.40 -9.66 -21.96
CA GLN A 575 22.27 -9.68 -20.79
C GLN A 575 22.33 -8.29 -20.17
N TYR A 576 22.30 -8.26 -18.83
CA TYR A 576 22.20 -7.03 -18.06
C TYR A 576 23.34 -6.90 -17.04
N SER A 577 23.66 -5.66 -16.71
CA SER A 577 24.48 -5.27 -15.56
C SER A 577 23.58 -4.63 -14.51
N VAL A 578 23.84 -4.89 -13.24
CA VAL A 578 23.06 -4.32 -12.13
C VAL A 578 23.98 -3.51 -11.23
N SER A 579 23.66 -2.23 -11.07
CA SER A 579 24.38 -1.34 -10.15
C SER A 579 23.40 -0.58 -9.25
N ILE A 580 23.89 -0.11 -8.10
CA ILE A 580 23.10 0.60 -7.09
C ILE A 580 23.81 1.86 -6.64
N ARG A 581 23.05 2.91 -6.34
CA ARG A 581 23.55 4.17 -5.80
C ARG A 581 22.65 4.68 -4.69
N TYR A 582 23.23 5.24 -3.63
CA TYR A 582 22.46 5.93 -2.58
C TYR A 582 21.91 7.27 -3.10
N ASP A 583 20.63 7.53 -2.87
CA ASP A 583 19.95 8.74 -3.32
C ASP A 583 19.72 9.70 -2.16
N ILE A 584 20.69 10.59 -1.93
CA ILE A 584 20.66 11.54 -0.80
C ILE A 584 19.47 12.48 -0.92
N LEU A 585 19.16 12.96 -2.13
CA LEU A 585 18.02 13.85 -2.37
C LEU A 585 16.70 13.13 -2.05
N GLY A 586 16.53 11.90 -2.54
CA GLY A 586 15.37 11.07 -2.21
C GLY A 586 15.27 10.79 -0.70
N SER A 587 16.40 10.57 -0.03
CA SER A 587 16.47 10.34 1.43
C SER A 587 16.08 11.59 2.22
N MET A 588 16.52 12.78 1.79
CA MET A 588 16.05 14.06 2.35
C MET A 588 14.54 14.23 2.16
N GLY A 589 14.01 13.85 1.00
CA GLY A 589 12.57 13.80 0.74
C GLY A 589 11.81 12.86 1.68
N GLN A 590 12.36 11.68 1.99
CA GLN A 590 11.76 10.76 2.97
C GLN A 590 11.77 11.31 4.39
N ILE A 591 12.89 11.92 4.82
CA ILE A 591 12.98 12.57 6.13
C ILE A 591 11.90 13.66 6.25
N ALA A 592 11.77 14.51 5.22
CA ALA A 592 10.72 15.51 5.17
C ALA A 592 9.33 14.85 5.23
N ARG A 593 9.04 13.87 4.38
CA ARG A 593 7.73 13.19 4.33
C ARG A 593 7.30 12.61 5.68
N ILE A 594 8.20 11.90 6.37
CA ILE A 594 7.84 11.10 7.54
C ILE A 594 7.81 11.95 8.81
N TYR A 595 8.74 12.92 8.95
CA TYR A 595 8.92 13.63 10.22
C TYR A 595 8.38 15.06 10.22
N THR A 596 7.86 15.60 9.10
CA THR A 596 7.25 16.95 9.08
C THR A 596 6.14 17.12 10.12
N PRO A 597 5.24 16.14 10.37
CA PRO A 597 4.24 16.27 11.43
C PRO A 597 4.84 16.53 12.83
N LEU A 598 6.03 16.00 13.11
CA LEU A 598 6.74 16.19 14.38
C LEU A 598 7.42 17.55 14.48
N LEU A 599 7.54 18.29 13.38
CA LEU A 599 8.15 19.62 13.37
C LEU A 599 7.23 20.65 14.06
N LEU A 600 5.91 20.52 13.90
CA LEU A 600 4.91 21.43 14.47
C LEU A 600 5.03 21.56 16.00
N PRO A 601 5.01 20.46 16.80
CA PRO A 601 5.17 20.58 18.26
C PRO A 601 6.54 21.15 18.66
N ASN A 602 7.60 20.88 17.89
CA ASN A 602 8.92 21.47 18.14
C ASN A 602 8.93 22.99 17.91
N ILE A 603 8.28 23.49 16.86
CA ILE A 603 8.11 24.93 16.60
C ILE A 603 7.38 25.60 17.78
N VAL A 604 6.27 25.01 18.24
CA VAL A 604 5.50 25.52 19.39
C VAL A 604 6.37 25.53 20.66
N ALA A 605 7.11 24.46 20.92
CA ALA A 605 8.01 24.39 22.07
C ALA A 605 9.09 25.48 22.03
N VAL A 606 9.70 25.72 20.87
CA VAL A 606 10.71 26.78 20.68
C VAL A 606 10.10 28.17 20.92
N LEU A 607 8.88 28.43 20.43
CA LEU A 607 8.16 29.68 20.69
C LEU A 607 7.89 29.88 22.19
N LEU A 608 7.37 28.86 22.87
CA LEU A 608 7.09 28.92 24.31
C LEU A 608 8.36 29.12 25.15
N LEU A 609 9.46 28.45 24.79
CA LEU A 609 10.76 28.66 25.45
C LEU A 609 11.29 30.09 25.24
N THR A 610 11.10 30.64 24.04
CA THR A 610 11.51 32.03 23.76
C THR A 610 10.67 33.00 24.60
N PHE A 611 9.35 32.78 24.64
CA PHE A 611 8.42 33.59 25.42
C PHE A 611 8.72 33.53 26.93
N ARG A 612 8.98 32.34 27.49
CA ARG A 612 9.41 32.16 28.89
C ARG A 612 10.61 33.03 29.22
N ASN A 613 11.64 33.02 28.38
CA ASN A 613 12.84 33.79 28.64
C ASN A 613 12.63 35.30 28.44
N GLN A 614 11.66 35.73 27.63
CA GLN A 614 11.26 37.14 27.57
C GLN A 614 10.61 37.58 28.88
N ILE A 615 9.71 36.77 29.43
CA ILE A 615 9.08 37.04 30.74
C ILE A 615 10.14 37.14 31.84
N LEU A 616 11.05 36.16 31.93
CA LEU A 616 12.14 36.20 32.92
C LEU A 616 13.07 37.40 32.71
N GLY A 617 13.28 37.82 31.46
CA GLY A 617 14.02 39.04 31.15
C GLY A 617 13.33 40.31 31.64
N ILE A 618 11.99 40.37 31.53
CA ILE A 618 11.18 41.47 32.04
C ILE A 618 11.25 41.52 33.56
N GLU A 619 11.12 40.37 34.23
CA GLU A 619 11.24 40.28 35.69
C GLU A 619 12.61 40.76 36.19
N ALA A 620 13.70 40.33 35.54
CA ALA A 620 15.06 40.68 35.97
C ALA A 620 15.48 42.12 35.65
N THR A 621 15.01 42.70 34.55
CA THR A 621 15.53 43.99 34.03
C THR A 621 14.47 45.09 33.90
N GLY A 622 13.19 44.79 34.14
CA GLY A 622 12.07 45.70 33.94
C GLY A 622 11.79 46.05 32.47
N ARG A 623 12.50 45.44 31.51
CA ARG A 623 12.38 45.75 30.07
C ARG A 623 12.16 44.49 29.25
N CYS A 624 11.30 44.58 28.23
CA CYS A 624 11.13 43.50 27.27
C CYS A 624 12.36 43.40 26.37
N SER A 625 13.11 42.30 26.50
CA SER A 625 14.27 42.05 25.66
C SER A 625 13.84 41.64 24.24
N MET A 626 14.58 42.11 23.24
CA MET A 626 14.35 41.78 21.83
C MET A 626 14.32 40.27 21.61
N PHE A 627 13.32 39.79 20.85
CA PHE A 627 13.09 38.38 20.56
C PHE A 627 14.36 37.64 20.13
N PHE A 628 15.12 38.21 19.19
CA PHE A 628 16.35 37.59 18.67
C PHE A 628 17.44 37.39 19.71
N LYS A 629 17.59 38.33 20.65
CA LYS A 629 18.56 38.24 21.73
C LYS A 629 18.16 37.13 22.69
N VAL A 630 16.89 37.08 23.08
CA VAL A 630 16.37 36.08 24.00
C VAL A 630 16.40 34.66 23.40
N ALA A 631 16.06 34.54 22.11
CA ALA A 631 16.12 33.29 21.38
C ALA A 631 17.54 32.67 21.37
N GLN A 632 18.58 33.51 21.23
CA GLN A 632 19.97 33.05 21.27
C GLN A 632 20.38 32.43 22.61
N PHE A 633 19.92 33.00 23.74
CA PHE A 633 20.32 32.53 25.06
C PHE A 633 19.43 31.39 25.58
N GLY A 634 18.15 31.41 25.22
CA GLY A 634 17.13 30.54 25.78
C GLY A 634 16.96 29.16 25.13
N ILE A 635 17.43 28.99 23.89
CA ILE A 635 17.08 27.85 23.02
C ILE A 635 18.30 26.96 22.78
N LYS A 636 19.05 26.65 23.84
CA LYS A 636 20.29 25.87 23.72
C LYS A 636 19.99 24.36 23.72
N PRO A 637 20.35 23.61 22.66
CA PRO A 637 19.92 22.22 22.48
C PRO A 637 20.54 21.25 23.50
N TYR A 638 21.75 21.56 23.99
CA TYR A 638 22.54 20.64 24.80
C TYR A 638 22.01 20.49 26.24
N TYR A 639 21.16 21.40 26.73
CA TYR A 639 20.43 21.20 27.99
C TYR A 639 19.08 20.52 27.75
N LEU A 640 18.37 20.96 26.70
CA LEU A 640 16.99 20.56 26.48
C LEU A 640 16.87 19.14 25.92
N LEU A 641 17.62 18.79 24.89
CA LEU A 641 17.48 17.50 24.21
C LEU A 641 17.83 16.31 25.13
N PRO A 642 18.91 16.33 25.93
CA PRO A 642 19.20 15.24 26.87
C PRO A 642 18.11 15.08 27.93
N MET A 643 17.60 16.19 28.49
CA MET A 643 16.53 16.15 29.50
C MET A 643 15.22 15.62 28.92
N VAL A 644 14.82 16.09 27.74
CA VAL A 644 13.63 15.59 27.03
C VAL A 644 13.76 14.09 26.77
N LYS A 645 14.94 13.61 26.37
CA LYS A 645 15.17 12.18 26.11
C LYS A 645 15.11 11.35 27.40
N LEU A 646 15.67 11.85 28.50
CA LEU A 646 15.59 11.20 29.83
C LEU A 646 14.14 11.11 30.33
N VAL A 647 13.41 12.23 30.30
CA VAL A 647 12.00 12.29 30.71
C VAL A 647 11.13 11.39 29.83
N SER A 648 11.32 11.44 28.51
CA SER A 648 10.58 10.59 27.56
C SER A 648 10.81 9.10 27.86
N ARG A 649 12.06 8.70 28.15
CA ARG A 649 12.36 7.32 28.52
C ARG A 649 11.73 6.91 29.85
N GLY A 650 11.65 7.82 30.82
CA GLY A 650 10.92 7.62 32.08
C GLY A 650 9.42 7.41 31.87
N LEU A 651 8.78 8.29 31.08
CA LEU A 651 7.35 8.21 30.73
C LEU A 651 7.01 6.97 29.89
N SER A 652 7.98 6.46 29.12
CA SER A 652 7.82 5.23 28.33
C SER A 652 7.88 3.95 29.16
N CYS A 653 8.12 4.03 30.48
CA CYS A 653 8.09 2.86 31.34
C CYS A 653 6.67 2.29 31.42
N LYS A 654 6.52 0.97 31.24
CA LYS A 654 5.21 0.27 31.19
C LYS A 654 4.25 0.62 32.34
N ARG A 655 4.79 0.97 33.51
CA ARG A 655 3.99 1.32 34.70
C ARG A 655 3.37 2.72 34.59
N LEU A 656 4.05 3.65 33.93
CA LEU A 656 3.60 5.03 33.71
C LEU A 656 2.80 5.17 32.39
N SER A 657 3.19 4.43 31.35
CA SER A 657 2.54 4.50 30.02
C SER A 657 1.08 4.02 30.02
N ASN A 658 0.63 3.32 31.06
CA ASN A 658 -0.78 2.92 31.20
C ASN A 658 -1.66 4.05 31.73
N SER A 659 -1.08 5.01 32.48
CA SER A 659 -1.80 6.16 33.05
C SER A 659 -1.49 7.47 32.32
N TRP A 660 -0.37 7.54 31.60
CA TRP A 660 0.12 8.72 30.89
C TRP A 660 0.35 8.38 29.42
N VAL A 661 0.17 9.38 28.55
CA VAL A 661 0.35 9.24 27.10
C VAL A 661 1.78 8.82 26.79
N ALA A 662 1.95 7.74 26.03
CA ALA A 662 3.26 7.34 25.55
C ALA A 662 3.85 8.45 24.66
N PRO A 663 5.08 8.91 24.91
CA PRO A 663 5.69 9.97 24.11
C PRO A 663 5.90 9.49 22.67
N ASP A 664 5.80 10.40 21.69
CA ASP A 664 6.00 10.09 20.26
C ASP A 664 7.30 9.34 19.99
N TRP A 665 8.35 9.64 20.76
CA TRP A 665 9.63 8.95 20.68
C TRP A 665 9.52 7.44 20.89
N HIS A 666 8.70 7.01 21.87
CA HIS A 666 8.47 5.60 22.13
C HIS A 666 7.84 4.91 20.91
N VAL A 667 6.82 5.54 20.32
CA VAL A 667 6.12 5.04 19.14
C VAL A 667 7.07 4.95 17.94
N ILE A 668 7.89 5.97 17.71
CA ILE A 668 8.88 6.01 16.62
C ILE A 668 9.95 4.91 16.80
N THR A 669 10.43 4.70 18.04
CA THR A 669 11.39 3.63 18.34
C THR A 669 10.76 2.25 18.15
N GLU A 670 9.52 2.03 18.60
CA GLU A 670 8.78 0.76 18.36
C GLU A 670 8.55 0.49 16.87
N GLU A 671 8.34 1.54 16.08
CA GLU A 671 8.22 1.47 14.62
C GLU A 671 9.55 1.26 13.91
N GLY A 672 10.69 1.30 14.62
CA GLY A 672 12.02 1.18 14.03
C GLY A 672 12.43 2.38 13.16
N ASN A 673 11.75 3.52 13.34
CA ASN A 673 11.96 4.77 12.59
C ASN A 673 12.86 5.76 13.34
N ASP A 674 13.45 5.35 14.46
CA ASP A 674 14.37 6.17 15.26
C ASP A 674 15.79 6.14 14.66
N PHE A 675 16.41 7.31 14.55
CA PHE A 675 17.84 7.43 14.29
C PHE A 675 18.46 8.56 15.11
N LEU A 676 19.75 8.42 15.43
CA LEU A 676 20.48 9.22 16.42
C LEU A 676 20.32 10.74 16.26
N LEU A 677 20.37 11.24 15.02
CA LEU A 677 20.38 12.68 14.72
C LEU A 677 18.98 13.30 14.58
N LEU A 678 17.91 12.50 14.60
CA LEU A 678 16.54 12.98 14.34
C LEU A 678 16.09 14.12 15.27
N PRO A 679 16.22 14.03 16.61
CA PRO A 679 15.79 15.10 17.51
C PRO A 679 16.54 16.40 17.27
N LEU A 680 17.84 16.28 16.99
CA LEU A 680 18.68 17.43 16.72
C LEU A 680 18.25 18.11 15.41
N ILE A 681 18.02 17.34 14.34
CA ILE A 681 17.54 17.89 13.06
C ILE A 681 16.21 18.61 13.25
N LEU A 682 15.21 17.98 13.88
CA LEU A 682 13.89 18.58 14.09
C LEU A 682 13.95 19.85 14.95
N TYR A 683 14.75 19.82 16.01
CA TYR A 683 14.93 20.99 16.87
C TYR A 683 15.61 22.14 16.12
N MET A 684 16.75 21.88 15.46
CA MET A 684 17.49 22.88 14.68
C MET A 684 16.64 23.48 13.56
N SER A 685 15.89 22.64 12.84
CA SER A 685 14.92 23.09 11.85
C SER A 685 13.84 23.99 12.47
N SER A 686 13.33 23.64 13.64
CA SER A 686 12.31 24.46 14.34
C SER A 686 12.87 25.80 14.80
N VAL A 687 14.10 25.83 15.32
CA VAL A 687 14.78 27.08 15.69
C VAL A 687 14.97 27.98 14.47
N GLY A 688 15.47 27.42 13.37
CA GLY A 688 15.66 28.19 12.13
C GLY A 688 14.36 28.70 11.52
N ILE A 689 13.27 27.92 11.57
CA ILE A 689 11.93 28.37 11.15
C ILE A 689 11.45 29.53 12.02
N VAL A 690 11.47 29.38 13.34
CA VAL A 690 11.00 30.41 14.28
C VAL A 690 11.81 31.70 14.13
N TRP A 691 13.14 31.58 14.03
CA TRP A 691 14.03 32.73 13.86
C TRP A 691 13.80 33.43 12.51
N SER A 692 13.66 32.67 11.42
CA SER A 692 13.42 33.22 10.08
C SER A 692 12.05 33.88 9.99
N ALA A 693 11.01 33.28 10.57
CA ALA A 693 9.67 33.86 10.65
C ALA A 693 9.69 35.16 11.46
N ALA A 694 10.39 35.19 12.61
CA ALA A 694 10.54 36.40 13.40
C ALA A 694 11.31 37.50 12.64
N LEU A 695 12.33 37.13 11.84
CA LEU A 695 13.06 38.06 10.98
C LEU A 695 12.14 38.66 9.92
N VAL A 696 11.38 37.83 9.21
CA VAL A 696 10.41 38.29 8.19
C VAL A 696 9.35 39.19 8.83
N LEU A 697 8.81 38.83 9.99
CA LEU A 697 7.83 39.65 10.71
C LEU A 697 8.43 40.99 11.16
N SER A 698 9.66 40.98 11.67
CA SER A 698 10.35 42.21 12.11
C SER A 698 10.63 43.14 10.94
N ILE A 699 11.12 42.60 9.81
CA ILE A 699 11.32 43.35 8.57
C ILE A 699 9.98 43.91 8.08
N SER A 700 8.93 43.09 8.07
CA SER A 700 7.58 43.51 7.65
C SER A 700 7.07 44.65 8.52
N LEU A 701 7.20 44.56 9.85
CA LEU A 701 6.80 45.62 10.79
C LEU A 701 7.56 46.92 10.52
N ILE A 702 8.88 46.86 10.31
CA ILE A 702 9.69 48.06 9.98
C ILE A 702 9.22 48.70 8.66
N PHE A 703 8.95 47.90 7.64
CA PHE A 703 8.42 48.41 6.37
C PHE A 703 7.02 49.00 6.54
N TYR A 704 6.12 48.33 7.25
CA TYR A 704 4.77 48.83 7.53
C TYR A 704 4.81 50.15 8.31
N GLU A 705 5.66 50.25 9.34
CA GLU A 705 5.84 51.46 10.14
C GLU A 705 6.42 52.60 9.30
N ALA A 706 7.43 52.33 8.47
CA ALA A 706 7.99 53.32 7.55
C ALA A 706 6.99 53.79 6.49
N THR A 707 6.16 52.88 5.96
CA THR A 707 5.09 53.22 5.00
C THR A 707 4.00 54.05 5.67
N PHE A 708 3.57 53.69 6.88
CA PHE A 708 2.55 54.43 7.63
C PHE A 708 3.05 55.81 8.04
N HIS A 709 4.30 55.91 8.51
CA HIS A 709 4.93 57.18 8.83
C HIS A 709 5.07 58.08 7.60
N LYS A 710 5.42 57.54 6.43
CA LYS A 710 5.44 58.33 5.18
C LYS A 710 4.05 58.79 4.74
N LEU A 711 3.03 57.95 4.87
CA LEU A 711 1.64 58.32 4.55
C LEU A 711 1.12 59.40 5.51
N ALA A 712 1.38 59.27 6.81
CA ALA A 712 0.98 60.24 7.83
C ALA A 712 1.72 61.59 7.71
N CYS A 713 3.00 61.58 7.33
CA CYS A 713 3.76 62.82 7.09
C CYS A 713 3.37 63.49 5.76
N ASN A 714 3.07 62.73 4.70
CA ASN A 714 2.61 63.31 3.43
C ASN A 714 1.19 63.88 3.53
N SER A 715 0.29 63.31 4.35
CA SER A 715 -1.04 63.90 4.59
C SER A 715 -1.00 65.25 5.32
N HIS A 716 0.14 65.63 5.90
CA HIS A 716 0.33 66.95 6.51
C HIS A 716 0.91 68.01 5.55
N HIS A 717 1.36 67.62 4.35
CA HIS A 717 1.91 68.57 3.38
C HIS A 717 0.92 69.03 2.30
N ASP A 718 -0.21 68.35 2.11
CA ASP A 718 -1.28 68.76 1.17
C ASP A 718 -2.42 69.56 1.85
N GLY A 719 -2.16 70.12 3.03
CA GLY A 719 -3.14 70.83 3.86
C GLY A 719 -2.64 72.16 4.42
N ILE A 720 -1.89 72.94 3.64
CA ILE A 720 -1.62 74.37 3.88
C ILE A 720 -1.84 75.13 2.58
#